data_AF-A0A817YVM6-F1
#
_entry.id   AF-A0A817YVM6-F1
#
_cell.length_a   1.000
_cell.length_b   1.000
_cell.length_c   1.000
_cell.angle_alpha   90.00
_cell.angle_beta   90.00
_cell.angle_gamma   90.00
#
_symmetry.space_group_name_H-M   'P 1'
#
loop_
_entity.id
_entity.type
_entity.pdbx_description
1 polymer ?
#
loop_
_entity_poly.entity_id
_entity_poly.type
_entity_poly.pdbx_seq_one_letter_code
_entity_poly.pdbx_strand_id
1 'polypeptide(L)'
;MQYLLKYKYSLHFFSISILALTLIPIILITVNEKQTPDTHVSSVFYVIPLGTTGGLDEDNISSYLLTSVNDNNPNSTYIALDGGTIRHGIEIAIQHKSLPSNTDKETFIREQIKAYLISHGHLDHNSGFILNTPNDKSGKFIIGLNETINIIRQSYFNNLAWADFGSTGLKTYDYQILDPLSTTSVPIANTDFNVRIFRLCHTCPYLSSAFLISRRYQPAASILYLGDTGPDDVEKIIQPDNTTYSPRYLSQLWKAMAPLVSADELKAIFIEVSFPNERPDHLLFGHLTPNWLLKELNVLRTYHSMEKVKIIVTHIKPEKGAREKIIEQLSSGDASYFTFIFPQQAPPVLHASYIPPIQPTVSTPLPKVQLGNLVLLETTDNGLLALSLSNVKSIRGVSLKTIYQRKIFKNCLSIEYKNESGSNDTGLMKYLTFGITWAPSYNLVLLSSEDPSIKRLRLSSKAVILNDIENMNVDNLFCIVGFPNVSKFASVVDPIISGEDVKAFLDRLKQCEVESSRSHHYGNANIMSNSVMMQQAVMPISSTGNNGPSDSQQDSGVDDLHLYEFKNVLLQKKERLMLPIFDIEIPYKDVYHCKIDATRTENIFYGHDEKKDFEEVWHSVEFENISNFVWTTAPIVITKGQLEQQFIGQDKLTYTLKGSTTFVNLTKALDVRVQLDEKVTVTNSKQFTLFRVHYQTDQIDGKILVMNYKSEEVVVVITATLMGKMNNYSIAPKKDAVKADNNVANQRHDIQWEVNIKPKQTLEIKYVRSFNKRV
;
A
#
# COMPACT_ATOMS: atom_id res chain seq x y z
N MET A 1 31.18 -69.33 -14.17
CA MET A 1 29.99 -70.05 -13.66
C MET A 1 29.06 -68.99 -13.07
N GLN A 2 27.81 -68.77 -13.52
CA GLN A 2 26.67 -69.73 -13.69
C GLN A 2 26.33 -70.39 -12.33
N TYR A 3 25.07 -70.55 -11.90
CA TYR A 3 23.79 -70.81 -12.60
C TYR A 3 22.67 -69.83 -12.12
N LEU A 4 21.69 -69.35 -12.93
CA LEU A 4 20.50 -70.03 -13.54
C LEU A 4 19.48 -70.53 -12.48
N LEU A 5 18.13 -70.45 -12.59
CA LEU A 5 17.11 -70.11 -13.61
C LEU A 5 15.95 -69.28 -12.93
N LYS A 6 14.71 -69.00 -13.40
CA LYS A 6 13.77 -69.55 -14.42
C LYS A 6 12.75 -68.47 -14.92
N TYR A 7 12.50 -68.42 -16.25
CA TYR A 7 11.21 -68.35 -16.99
C TYR A 7 10.03 -67.40 -16.57
N LYS A 8 9.05 -67.02 -17.44
CA LYS A 8 8.55 -67.60 -18.72
C LYS A 8 7.75 -66.56 -19.57
N TYR A 9 8.03 -66.48 -20.90
CA TYR A 9 7.17 -66.26 -22.12
C TYR A 9 5.83 -65.45 -22.06
N SER A 10 5.29 -64.84 -23.15
CA SER A 10 5.30 -65.27 -24.57
C SER A 10 5.12 -64.14 -25.62
N LEU A 11 5.23 -64.49 -26.90
CA LEU A 11 5.17 -63.63 -28.10
C LEU A 11 3.72 -63.30 -28.53
N HIS A 12 3.54 -62.32 -29.43
CA HIS A 12 3.14 -62.60 -30.83
C HIS A 12 3.55 -61.46 -31.79
N PHE A 13 3.72 -61.79 -33.07
CA PHE A 13 4.00 -60.89 -34.20
C PHE A 13 3.02 -61.20 -35.34
N PHE A 14 2.77 -60.24 -36.22
CA PHE A 14 2.12 -60.47 -37.52
C PHE A 14 2.80 -59.64 -38.62
N SER A 15 2.74 -60.09 -39.87
CA SER A 15 3.56 -59.56 -40.97
C SER A 15 2.88 -59.65 -42.34
N ILE A 16 2.89 -58.53 -43.07
CA ILE A 16 2.51 -58.33 -44.49
C ILE A 16 3.33 -57.11 -44.97
N SER A 17 3.84 -56.90 -46.18
CA SER A 17 4.37 -57.72 -47.29
C SER A 17 4.43 -56.77 -48.51
N ILE A 18 5.62 -56.20 -48.77
CA ILE A 18 6.21 -55.81 -50.07
C ILE A 18 5.31 -55.18 -51.16
N LEU A 19 5.66 -53.96 -51.60
CA LEU A 19 5.68 -53.61 -53.04
C LEU A 19 6.76 -52.55 -53.37
N ALA A 20 6.92 -52.20 -54.65
CA ALA A 20 8.21 -51.86 -55.26
C ALA A 20 8.55 -50.36 -55.47
N LEU A 21 9.87 -50.12 -55.56
CA LEU A 21 10.62 -49.07 -56.29
C LEU A 21 9.98 -47.69 -56.58
N THR A 22 10.70 -46.63 -56.18
CA THR A 22 11.45 -45.75 -57.13
C THR A 22 12.63 -45.10 -56.38
N LEU A 23 13.70 -44.68 -57.09
CA LEU A 23 14.90 -44.11 -56.47
C LEU A 23 14.90 -42.58 -56.42
N ILE A 24 15.19 -42.02 -55.24
CA ILE A 24 15.81 -40.70 -55.05
C ILE A 24 16.89 -40.88 -53.97
N PRO A 25 18.12 -40.35 -54.13
CA PRO A 25 19.22 -40.62 -53.20
C PRO A 25 19.05 -39.88 -51.86
N ILE A 26 18.77 -40.61 -50.79
CA ILE A 26 18.89 -40.14 -49.41
C ILE A 26 20.23 -40.61 -48.86
N ILE A 27 21.03 -39.66 -48.36
CA ILE A 27 22.30 -39.95 -47.70
C ILE A 27 22.01 -40.63 -46.35
N LEU A 28 22.48 -41.86 -46.16
CA LEU A 28 22.48 -42.49 -44.84
C LEU A 28 23.48 -41.77 -43.92
N ILE A 29 22.96 -40.92 -43.03
CA ILE A 29 23.68 -40.53 -41.81
C ILE A 29 23.18 -41.45 -40.70
N THR A 30 23.99 -42.44 -40.33
CA THR A 30 23.74 -43.26 -39.14
C THR A 30 24.01 -42.43 -37.89
N VAL A 31 23.00 -41.69 -37.42
CA VAL A 31 23.05 -41.04 -36.11
C VAL A 31 22.94 -42.13 -35.06
N ASN A 32 24.05 -42.41 -34.36
CA ASN A 32 24.00 -43.19 -33.12
C ASN A 32 23.18 -42.37 -32.11
N GLU A 33 22.00 -42.87 -31.76
CA GLU A 33 21.15 -42.26 -30.75
C GLU A 33 21.78 -42.43 -29.37
N LYS A 34 22.66 -41.49 -29.01
CA LYS A 34 23.03 -41.28 -27.61
C LYS A 34 21.76 -40.88 -26.87
N GLN A 35 21.27 -41.77 -26.01
CA GLN A 35 20.34 -41.39 -24.95
C GLN A 35 20.93 -40.18 -24.23
N THR A 36 20.29 -39.03 -24.37
CA THR A 36 20.56 -37.87 -23.54
C THR A 36 20.22 -38.25 -22.10
N PRO A 37 21.13 -38.08 -21.13
CA PRO A 37 20.75 -38.23 -19.73
C PRO A 37 19.68 -37.20 -19.42
N ASP A 38 18.57 -37.63 -18.80
CA ASP A 38 17.56 -36.70 -18.30
C ASP A 38 18.22 -35.76 -17.29
N THR A 39 18.44 -34.51 -17.69
CA THR A 39 18.92 -33.46 -16.81
C THR A 39 17.77 -32.98 -15.93
N HIS A 40 17.35 -33.83 -14.99
CA HIS A 40 16.38 -33.49 -13.97
C HIS A 40 16.84 -32.23 -13.23
N VAL A 41 16.17 -31.10 -13.51
CA VAL A 41 16.44 -29.82 -12.86
C VAL A 41 16.13 -29.97 -11.37
N SER A 42 17.15 -29.87 -10.53
CA SER A 42 16.96 -29.79 -9.08
C SER A 42 16.11 -28.56 -8.76
N SER A 43 15.01 -28.76 -8.03
CA SER A 43 14.09 -27.66 -7.72
C SER A 43 14.77 -26.66 -6.79
N VAL A 44 14.78 -25.39 -7.20
CA VAL A 44 15.38 -24.25 -6.50
C VAL A 44 14.39 -23.53 -5.56
N PHE A 45 13.33 -24.26 -5.20
CA PHE A 45 12.35 -23.93 -4.18
C PHE A 45 11.93 -25.24 -3.50
N TYR A 46 11.61 -25.17 -2.21
CA TYR A 46 10.98 -26.25 -1.46
C TYR A 46 9.70 -25.74 -0.82
N VAL A 47 8.56 -26.37 -1.14
CA VAL A 47 7.23 -25.95 -0.66
C VAL A 47 6.51 -27.08 0.04
N ILE A 48 6.19 -26.88 1.33
CA ILE A 48 5.38 -27.75 2.17
C ILE A 48 3.97 -27.14 2.28
N PRO A 49 2.91 -27.79 1.78
CA PRO A 49 1.54 -27.39 2.08
C PRO A 49 1.23 -27.68 3.56
N LEU A 50 0.96 -26.65 4.36
CA LEU A 50 0.50 -26.80 5.75
C LEU A 50 -1.02 -26.97 5.85
N GLY A 51 -1.75 -26.42 4.88
CA GLY A 51 -3.16 -26.68 4.64
C GLY A 51 -3.48 -26.44 3.16
N THR A 52 -4.51 -27.10 2.65
CA THR A 52 -4.78 -27.25 1.21
C THR A 52 -6.23 -27.05 0.79
N THR A 53 -7.17 -27.02 1.73
CA THR A 53 -8.60 -26.77 1.47
C THR A 53 -8.92 -25.29 1.54
N GLY A 54 -10.15 -24.94 1.16
CA GLY A 54 -10.75 -23.64 1.45
C GLY A 54 -11.87 -23.72 2.47
N GLY A 55 -11.67 -23.10 3.63
CA GLY A 55 -12.61 -23.10 4.74
C GLY A 55 -12.95 -24.48 5.35
N LEU A 56 -13.84 -24.42 6.35
CA LEU A 56 -14.44 -25.55 7.09
C LEU A 56 -13.48 -26.41 7.93
N ASP A 57 -12.43 -26.98 7.33
CA ASP A 57 -11.50 -27.90 8.01
C ASP A 57 -10.35 -27.12 8.65
N GLU A 58 -10.53 -26.63 9.89
CA GLU A 58 -9.58 -25.74 10.61
C GLU A 58 -8.13 -26.28 10.68
N ASP A 59 -7.95 -27.60 10.61
CA ASP A 59 -6.67 -28.27 10.64
C ASP A 59 -6.01 -28.47 9.27
N ASN A 60 -6.64 -28.08 8.14
CA ASN A 60 -6.12 -28.20 6.77
C ASN A 60 -6.49 -27.01 5.84
N ILE A 61 -6.79 -25.83 6.37
CA ILE A 61 -7.08 -24.60 5.60
C ILE A 61 -5.80 -23.91 5.07
N SER A 62 -5.93 -23.29 3.89
CA SER A 62 -4.81 -22.87 3.03
C SER A 62 -3.67 -22.11 3.73
N SER A 63 -2.48 -22.73 3.72
CA SER A 63 -1.20 -22.13 4.11
C SER A 63 -0.05 -22.98 3.57
N TYR A 64 1.04 -22.34 3.11
CA TYR A 64 2.16 -23.04 2.47
C TYR A 64 3.49 -22.47 2.97
N LEU A 65 4.39 -23.31 3.49
CA LEU A 65 5.77 -22.90 3.81
C LEU A 65 6.64 -22.97 2.57
N LEU A 66 7.37 -21.88 2.28
CA LEU A 66 8.37 -21.79 1.23
C LEU A 66 9.77 -21.58 1.82
N THR A 67 10.74 -22.38 1.38
CA THR A 67 12.19 -22.11 1.53
C THR A 67 12.92 -22.33 0.20
N SER A 68 14.20 -21.93 0.13
CA SER A 68 14.97 -21.93 -1.12
C SER A 68 15.43 -23.33 -1.53
N VAL A 69 16.01 -24.11 -0.61
CA VAL A 69 16.30 -25.54 -0.77
C VAL A 69 16.13 -26.21 0.59
N ASN A 70 15.50 -27.39 0.65
CA ASN A 70 15.60 -28.25 1.82
C ASN A 70 16.80 -29.20 1.68
N ASP A 71 17.93 -28.78 2.25
CA ASP A 71 19.17 -29.53 2.45
C ASP A 71 19.20 -30.24 3.82
N ASN A 72 18.08 -30.28 4.55
CA ASN A 72 17.92 -30.67 5.96
C ASN A 72 18.72 -29.80 6.95
N ASN A 73 19.13 -28.58 6.58
CA ASN A 73 19.76 -27.64 7.50
C ASN A 73 18.76 -27.16 8.56
N PRO A 74 19.03 -27.37 9.87
CA PRO A 74 18.12 -26.93 10.94
C PRO A 74 18.00 -25.41 11.06
N ASN A 75 18.85 -24.64 10.37
CA ASN A 75 18.81 -23.18 10.33
C ASN A 75 18.05 -22.62 9.11
N SER A 76 17.51 -23.49 8.24
CA SER A 76 16.78 -23.04 7.05
C SER A 76 15.58 -22.16 7.42
N THR A 77 15.45 -21.05 6.69
CA THR A 77 14.46 -20.01 6.96
C THR A 77 13.28 -20.15 6.00
N TYR A 78 12.08 -19.88 6.49
CA TYR A 78 10.84 -20.06 5.75
C TYR A 78 10.04 -18.75 5.71
N ILE A 79 9.24 -18.60 4.66
CA ILE A 79 8.07 -17.70 4.66
C ILE A 79 6.80 -18.56 4.60
N ALA A 80 5.73 -18.08 5.22
CA ALA A 80 4.40 -18.64 5.03
C ALA A 80 3.67 -17.84 3.95
N LEU A 81 3.05 -18.54 3.01
CA LEU A 81 2.11 -18.03 2.01
C LEU A 81 0.71 -18.35 2.54
N ASP A 82 0.00 -17.31 2.98
CA ASP A 82 -1.14 -17.36 3.89
C ASP A 82 -0.91 -18.15 5.20
N GLY A 83 -1.84 -17.99 6.13
CA GLY A 83 -1.74 -18.42 7.53
C GLY A 83 -2.95 -19.17 8.07
N GLY A 84 -3.72 -19.85 7.22
CA GLY A 84 -4.87 -20.68 7.60
C GLY A 84 -4.50 -21.74 8.63
N THR A 85 -3.83 -22.81 8.22
CA THR A 85 -3.28 -23.80 9.16
C THR A 85 -1.76 -23.61 9.34
N ILE A 86 -1.31 -23.33 10.57
CA ILE A 86 0.13 -23.27 10.92
C ILE A 86 0.54 -24.47 11.80
N ARG A 87 0.16 -24.48 13.09
CA ARG A 87 0.72 -25.41 14.08
C ARG A 87 0.41 -26.88 13.80
N HIS A 88 -0.78 -27.19 13.29
CA HIS A 88 -1.17 -28.55 12.92
C HIS A 88 -0.49 -29.02 11.62
N GLY A 89 -0.45 -28.18 10.59
CA GLY A 89 0.25 -28.50 9.34
C GLY A 89 1.74 -28.79 9.56
N ILE A 90 2.40 -28.08 10.49
CA ILE A 90 3.79 -28.36 10.89
C ILE A 90 3.91 -29.73 11.57
N GLU A 91 2.93 -30.13 12.39
CA GLU A 91 2.87 -31.46 13.01
C GLU A 91 2.74 -32.57 11.97
N ILE A 92 1.84 -32.43 11.00
CA ILE A 92 1.70 -33.40 9.90
C ILE A 92 2.95 -33.39 9.02
N ALA A 93 3.59 -32.24 8.79
CA ALA A 93 4.86 -32.15 8.05
C ALA A 93 6.02 -32.88 8.75
N ILE A 94 6.07 -32.87 10.08
CA ILE A 94 7.04 -33.66 10.87
C ILE A 94 6.73 -35.17 10.75
N GLN A 95 5.45 -35.56 10.85
CA GLN A 95 5.02 -36.97 10.70
C GLN A 95 5.34 -37.52 9.29
N HIS A 96 5.09 -36.72 8.25
CA HIS A 96 5.44 -37.02 6.85
C HIS A 96 6.94 -36.86 6.53
N LYS A 97 7.80 -36.51 7.50
CA LYS A 97 9.24 -36.28 7.32
C LYS A 97 9.57 -35.20 6.27
N SER A 98 8.63 -34.30 6.02
CA SER A 98 8.79 -33.09 5.20
C SER A 98 9.47 -31.97 6.00
N LEU A 99 9.39 -32.06 7.33
CA LEU A 99 10.31 -31.45 8.29
C LEU A 99 11.05 -32.54 9.08
N PRO A 100 12.23 -32.24 9.66
CA PRO A 100 12.96 -33.18 10.52
C PRO A 100 12.14 -33.72 11.69
N SER A 101 12.31 -35.00 12.01
CA SER A 101 11.53 -35.69 13.06
C SER A 101 11.82 -35.20 14.50
N ASN A 102 12.82 -34.35 14.67
CA ASN A 102 13.21 -33.70 15.93
C ASN A 102 12.89 -32.20 15.96
N THR A 103 12.14 -31.68 14.99
CA THR A 103 11.70 -30.27 14.97
C THR A 103 10.68 -30.03 16.08
N ASP A 104 11.01 -29.14 17.02
CA ASP A 104 10.00 -28.58 17.94
C ASP A 104 9.10 -27.60 17.19
N LYS A 105 7.77 -27.78 17.32
CA LYS A 105 6.75 -26.99 16.63
C LYS A 105 6.76 -25.52 17.04
N GLU A 106 7.00 -25.24 18.33
CA GLU A 106 7.00 -23.86 18.83
C GLU A 106 8.26 -23.10 18.36
N THR A 107 9.43 -23.70 18.55
CA THR A 107 10.70 -23.15 18.09
C THR A 107 10.74 -23.02 16.57
N PHE A 108 10.16 -23.95 15.80
CA PHE A 108 10.04 -23.80 14.35
C PHE A 108 9.24 -22.57 13.96
N ILE A 109 8.04 -22.40 14.53
CA ILE A 109 7.21 -21.23 14.29
C ILE A 109 8.00 -19.97 14.65
N ARG A 110 8.46 -19.86 15.90
CA ARG A 110 9.11 -18.66 16.45
C ARG A 110 10.42 -18.31 15.74
N GLU A 111 11.27 -19.28 15.46
CA GLU A 111 12.63 -19.05 14.95
C GLU A 111 12.77 -19.15 13.44
N GLN A 112 12.06 -20.07 12.76
CA GLN A 112 12.34 -20.39 11.35
C GLN A 112 11.41 -19.67 10.36
N ILE A 113 10.13 -19.46 10.69
CA ILE A 113 9.21 -18.64 9.88
C ILE A 113 9.54 -17.16 10.08
N LYS A 114 9.95 -16.44 9.03
CA LYS A 114 10.40 -15.04 9.11
C LYS A 114 9.32 -14.01 8.75
N ALA A 115 8.41 -14.38 7.86
CA ALA A 115 7.34 -13.53 7.39
C ALA A 115 6.10 -14.35 7.00
N TYR A 116 4.94 -13.72 7.12
CA TYR A 116 3.66 -14.22 6.62
C TYR A 116 3.22 -13.30 5.47
N LEU A 117 3.08 -13.85 4.26
CA LEU A 117 2.57 -13.15 3.09
C LEU A 117 1.08 -13.44 3.02
N ILE A 118 0.27 -12.49 3.48
CA ILE A 118 -1.18 -12.66 3.60
C ILE A 118 -1.87 -12.07 2.36
N SER A 119 -2.58 -12.91 1.62
CA SER A 119 -3.25 -12.54 0.38
C SER A 119 -4.41 -11.58 0.64
N HIS A 120 -5.27 -11.94 1.61
CA HIS A 120 -6.48 -11.21 1.98
C HIS A 120 -6.89 -11.47 3.44
N GLY A 121 -7.93 -10.78 3.90
CA GLY A 121 -8.32 -10.70 5.30
C GLY A 121 -9.35 -11.72 5.80
N HIS A 122 -9.60 -12.83 5.10
CA HIS A 122 -10.54 -13.86 5.59
C HIS A 122 -9.87 -14.82 6.60
N LEU A 123 -10.69 -15.39 7.49
CA LEU A 123 -10.22 -16.18 8.63
C LEU A 123 -9.50 -17.47 8.22
N ASP A 124 -9.95 -18.13 7.16
CA ASP A 124 -9.33 -19.34 6.62
C ASP A 124 -7.94 -19.11 5.98
N HIS A 125 -7.52 -17.85 5.84
CA HIS A 125 -6.17 -17.45 5.42
C HIS A 125 -5.34 -16.84 6.57
N ASN A 126 -5.90 -16.72 7.78
CA ASN A 126 -5.28 -15.97 8.89
C ASN A 126 -5.33 -16.67 10.26
N SER A 127 -6.25 -17.61 10.50
CA SER A 127 -6.59 -18.09 11.84
C SER A 127 -5.44 -18.79 12.56
N GLY A 128 -4.79 -19.77 11.95
CA GLY A 128 -3.67 -20.51 12.53
C GLY A 128 -2.43 -19.64 12.76
N PHE A 129 -2.23 -18.61 11.95
CA PHE A 129 -1.26 -17.54 12.21
C PHE A 129 -1.63 -16.75 13.47
N ILE A 130 -2.85 -16.18 13.54
CA ILE A 130 -3.35 -15.39 14.68
C ILE A 130 -3.28 -16.20 15.99
N LEU A 131 -3.70 -17.46 15.98
CA LEU A 131 -3.69 -18.34 17.15
C LEU A 131 -2.29 -18.65 17.70
N ASN A 132 -1.23 -18.51 16.90
CA ASN A 132 0.14 -18.77 17.34
C ASN A 132 0.94 -17.50 17.73
N THR A 133 0.39 -16.30 17.51
CA THR A 133 1.08 -15.05 17.87
C THR A 133 1.49 -14.91 19.35
N PRO A 134 0.76 -15.46 20.36
CA PRO A 134 1.17 -15.30 21.76
C PRO A 134 2.49 -15.98 22.13
N ASN A 135 2.93 -16.97 21.35
CA ASN A 135 4.19 -17.71 21.55
C ASN A 135 5.27 -17.34 20.52
N ASP A 136 4.99 -16.38 19.65
CA ASP A 136 5.92 -15.89 18.61
C ASP A 136 6.74 -14.68 19.11
N LYS A 137 7.76 -14.27 18.36
CA LYS A 137 8.72 -13.22 18.74
C LYS A 137 8.72 -12.02 17.80
N SER A 138 9.25 -10.91 18.30
CA SER A 138 9.44 -9.66 17.57
C SER A 138 10.45 -9.75 16.42
N GLY A 139 10.31 -8.84 15.46
CA GLY A 139 11.15 -8.74 14.26
C GLY A 139 10.69 -9.59 13.07
N LYS A 140 9.40 -9.97 13.05
CA LYS A 140 8.75 -10.65 11.93
C LYS A 140 7.88 -9.70 11.12
N PHE A 141 7.61 -10.07 9.87
CA PHE A 141 6.83 -9.23 8.95
C PHE A 141 5.50 -9.88 8.56
N ILE A 142 4.43 -9.08 8.58
CA ILE A 142 3.17 -9.39 7.90
C ILE A 142 3.18 -8.57 6.61
N ILE A 143 3.13 -9.25 5.47
CA ILE A 143 3.34 -8.67 4.14
C ILE A 143 2.05 -8.80 3.33
N GLY A 144 1.58 -7.71 2.72
CA GLY A 144 0.33 -7.71 1.95
C GLY A 144 -0.04 -6.35 1.39
N LEU A 145 -1.24 -6.25 0.82
CA LEU A 145 -1.85 -4.98 0.41
C LEU A 145 -2.17 -4.12 1.64
N ASN A 146 -2.24 -2.80 1.46
CA ASN A 146 -2.71 -1.87 2.50
C ASN A 146 -4.11 -2.26 3.00
N GLU A 147 -4.98 -2.64 2.08
CA GLU A 147 -6.33 -3.14 2.29
C GLU A 147 -6.33 -4.35 3.24
N THR A 148 -5.54 -5.39 2.93
CA THR A 148 -5.35 -6.59 3.77
C THR A 148 -4.80 -6.26 5.16
N ILE A 149 -3.75 -5.44 5.24
CA ILE A 149 -3.14 -5.03 6.53
C ILE A 149 -4.14 -4.25 7.39
N ASN A 150 -4.99 -3.40 6.80
CA ASN A 150 -6.00 -2.66 7.55
C ASN A 150 -7.12 -3.57 8.09
N ILE A 151 -7.52 -4.62 7.37
CA ILE A 151 -8.44 -5.65 7.91
C ILE A 151 -7.81 -6.33 9.13
N ILE A 152 -6.56 -6.79 9.04
CA ILE A 152 -5.86 -7.43 10.17
C ILE A 152 -5.83 -6.51 11.40
N ARG A 153 -5.51 -5.23 11.21
CA ARG A 153 -5.47 -4.22 12.28
C ARG A 153 -6.83 -3.87 12.87
N GLN A 154 -7.88 -3.80 12.06
CA GLN A 154 -9.21 -3.36 12.51
C GLN A 154 -10.05 -4.52 13.07
N SER A 155 -9.91 -5.72 12.52
CA SER A 155 -10.72 -6.90 12.86
C SER A 155 -10.05 -7.83 13.88
N TYR A 156 -8.72 -7.98 13.87
CA TYR A 156 -8.02 -8.97 14.69
C TYR A 156 -7.10 -8.35 15.74
N PHE A 157 -6.10 -7.57 15.31
CA PHE A 157 -5.08 -6.97 16.19
C PHE A 157 -5.54 -5.60 16.73
N ASN A 158 -6.69 -5.62 17.42
CA ASN A 158 -7.43 -4.44 17.87
C ASN A 158 -7.65 -4.39 19.40
N ASN A 159 -7.19 -5.40 20.14
CA ASN A 159 -7.47 -5.62 21.59
C ASN A 159 -8.95 -5.86 21.93
N LEU A 160 -9.78 -6.21 20.94
CA LEU A 160 -11.19 -6.60 21.09
C LEU A 160 -11.40 -8.08 20.73
N ALA A 161 -10.92 -8.50 19.55
CA ALA A 161 -10.99 -9.89 19.09
C ALA A 161 -9.72 -10.68 19.47
N TRP A 162 -8.56 -10.05 19.34
CA TRP A 162 -7.25 -10.56 19.76
C TRP A 162 -6.40 -9.38 20.25
N ALA A 163 -5.32 -9.64 20.99
CA ALA A 163 -4.39 -8.57 21.37
C ALA A 163 -3.69 -7.98 20.13
N ASP A 164 -3.35 -6.68 20.15
CA ASP A 164 -2.59 -6.07 19.06
C ASP A 164 -1.13 -6.55 19.09
N PHE A 165 -0.84 -7.61 18.33
CA PHE A 165 0.53 -8.12 18.13
C PHE A 165 1.33 -7.34 17.08
N GLY A 166 0.72 -6.35 16.42
CA GLY A 166 1.35 -5.51 15.41
C GLY A 166 2.22 -4.39 15.98
N SER A 167 2.75 -3.56 15.08
CA SER A 167 3.72 -2.51 15.42
C SER A 167 3.13 -1.34 16.23
N THR A 168 1.81 -1.24 16.34
CA THR A 168 1.09 -0.30 17.21
C THR A 168 0.96 -0.78 18.66
N GLY A 169 0.91 -2.09 18.89
CA GLY A 169 0.73 -2.71 20.20
C GLY A 169 2.00 -3.37 20.72
N LEU A 170 1.98 -4.70 20.82
CA LEU A 170 3.03 -5.54 21.41
C LEU A 170 4.29 -5.67 20.54
N LYS A 171 4.26 -5.25 19.26
CA LYS A 171 5.41 -5.20 18.34
C LYS A 171 6.07 -6.58 18.10
N THR A 172 5.27 -7.63 18.08
CA THR A 172 5.69 -8.95 17.58
C THR A 172 5.85 -8.91 16.05
N TYR A 173 4.97 -8.18 15.36
CA TYR A 173 5.00 -8.04 13.91
C TYR A 173 5.09 -6.59 13.44
N ASP A 174 5.95 -6.35 12.46
CA ASP A 174 5.96 -5.15 11.63
C ASP A 174 5.13 -5.38 10.35
N TYR A 175 4.41 -4.34 9.92
CA TYR A 175 3.58 -4.37 8.73
C TYR A 175 4.37 -3.91 7.49
N GLN A 176 4.65 -4.82 6.55
CA GLN A 176 5.28 -4.51 5.26
C GLN A 176 4.20 -4.40 4.17
N ILE A 177 3.57 -3.23 4.09
CA ILE A 177 2.63 -2.90 3.02
C ILE A 177 3.39 -2.83 1.69
N LEU A 178 2.90 -3.54 0.67
CA LEU A 178 3.45 -3.53 -0.68
C LEU A 178 2.52 -2.76 -1.64
N ASP A 179 3.13 -1.97 -2.53
CA ASP A 179 2.41 -1.27 -3.60
C ASP A 179 2.22 -2.19 -4.83
N PRO A 180 0.97 -2.50 -5.23
CA PRO A 180 0.68 -3.31 -6.40
C PRO A 180 0.99 -2.63 -7.75
N LEU A 181 1.23 -1.30 -7.76
CA LEU A 181 1.64 -0.56 -8.95
C LEU A 181 3.17 -0.58 -9.16
N SER A 182 3.95 -0.92 -8.11
CA SER A 182 5.41 -1.06 -8.22
C SER A 182 5.78 -2.10 -9.28
N THR A 183 6.77 -1.78 -10.11
CA THR A 183 7.40 -2.72 -11.05
C THR A 183 8.53 -3.55 -10.42
N THR A 184 9.04 -3.14 -9.26
CA THR A 184 10.20 -3.74 -8.60
C THR A 184 9.82 -4.69 -7.47
N SER A 185 10.59 -5.76 -7.31
CA SER A 185 10.49 -6.67 -6.15
C SER A 185 11.35 -6.17 -4.99
N VAL A 186 10.83 -6.23 -3.76
CA VAL A 186 11.51 -5.81 -2.54
C VAL A 186 12.01 -7.01 -1.72
N PRO A 187 13.13 -6.90 -0.97
CA PRO A 187 13.63 -8.00 -0.16
C PRO A 187 12.74 -8.34 1.05
N ILE A 188 12.41 -9.63 1.25
CA ILE A 188 11.85 -10.13 2.51
C ILE A 188 12.98 -10.33 3.53
N ALA A 189 12.97 -9.58 4.63
CA ALA A 189 14.06 -9.62 5.63
C ALA A 189 14.37 -11.05 6.12
N ASN A 190 15.65 -11.34 6.33
CA ASN A 190 16.15 -12.63 6.86
C ASN A 190 15.85 -13.89 6.01
N THR A 191 15.61 -13.74 4.69
CA THR A 191 15.40 -14.85 3.73
C THR A 191 16.16 -14.62 2.42
N ASP A 192 16.21 -15.65 1.55
CA ASP A 192 16.79 -15.59 0.19
C ASP A 192 15.89 -14.88 -0.85
N PHE A 193 14.74 -14.35 -0.44
CA PHE A 193 13.66 -13.97 -1.35
C PHE A 193 13.47 -12.46 -1.52
N ASN A 194 13.06 -12.08 -2.72
CA ASN A 194 12.38 -10.83 -3.01
C ASN A 194 10.90 -11.11 -3.31
N VAL A 195 10.03 -10.13 -3.10
CA VAL A 195 8.60 -10.22 -3.34
C VAL A 195 8.09 -9.00 -4.09
N ARG A 196 7.14 -9.21 -5.01
CA ARG A 196 6.32 -8.18 -5.64
C ARG A 196 4.86 -8.58 -5.51
N ILE A 197 3.98 -7.64 -5.22
CA ILE A 197 2.54 -7.88 -5.08
C ILE A 197 1.76 -7.42 -6.32
N PHE A 198 0.60 -8.02 -6.54
CA PHE A 198 -0.40 -7.61 -7.52
C PHE A 198 -1.79 -7.71 -6.86
N ARG A 199 -2.74 -6.86 -7.24
CA ARG A 199 -4.14 -7.01 -6.81
C ARG A 199 -4.78 -8.22 -7.49
N LEU A 200 -5.67 -8.90 -6.78
CA LEU A 200 -6.65 -9.86 -7.28
C LEU A 200 -8.05 -9.40 -6.85
N CYS A 201 -9.07 -9.93 -7.50
CA CYS A 201 -10.45 -9.58 -7.22
C CYS A 201 -11.17 -10.75 -6.55
N HIS A 202 -11.68 -10.58 -5.33
CA HIS A 202 -12.34 -11.64 -4.58
C HIS A 202 -13.64 -11.07 -3.99
N THR A 203 -14.70 -11.04 -4.80
CA THR A 203 -15.92 -10.22 -4.60
C THR A 203 -15.65 -8.71 -4.61
N CYS A 204 -15.20 -8.19 -5.75
CA CYS A 204 -14.86 -6.75 -5.85
C CYS A 204 -16.03 -5.84 -5.40
N PRO A 205 -15.78 -4.77 -4.62
CA PRO A 205 -14.47 -4.13 -4.38
C PRO A 205 -13.60 -4.77 -3.28
N TYR A 206 -13.99 -5.91 -2.68
CA TYR A 206 -13.07 -6.65 -1.82
C TYR A 206 -11.90 -7.21 -2.64
N LEU A 207 -10.68 -7.09 -2.10
CA LEU A 207 -9.44 -7.41 -2.80
C LEU A 207 -8.72 -8.58 -2.15
N SER A 208 -8.12 -9.38 -3.02
CA SER A 208 -7.09 -10.36 -2.67
C SER A 208 -5.77 -9.94 -3.34
N SER A 209 -4.73 -10.75 -3.22
CA SER A 209 -3.45 -10.45 -3.87
C SER A 209 -2.67 -11.66 -4.32
N ALA A 210 -1.87 -11.44 -5.37
CA ALA A 210 -0.87 -12.37 -5.86
C ALA A 210 0.52 -11.89 -5.47
N PHE A 211 1.35 -12.80 -4.96
CA PHE A 211 2.76 -12.55 -4.65
C PHE A 211 3.64 -13.26 -5.69
N LEU A 212 4.44 -12.50 -6.44
CA LEU A 212 5.59 -13.03 -7.17
C LEU A 212 6.76 -13.09 -6.20
N ILE A 213 7.18 -14.29 -5.81
CA ILE A 213 8.36 -14.52 -4.97
C ILE A 213 9.51 -14.95 -5.87
N SER A 214 10.62 -14.20 -5.86
CA SER A 214 11.81 -14.47 -6.68
C SER A 214 13.07 -14.66 -5.83
N ARG A 215 14.01 -15.48 -6.31
CA ARG A 215 15.30 -15.69 -5.65
C ARG A 215 16.20 -14.45 -5.82
N ARG A 216 16.88 -14.03 -4.75
CA ARG A 216 17.90 -12.96 -4.80
C ARG A 216 19.16 -13.31 -5.58
N TYR A 217 19.47 -14.60 -5.65
CA TYR A 217 20.74 -15.11 -6.12
C TYR A 217 20.50 -16.14 -7.23
N GLN A 218 21.47 -16.31 -8.13
CA GLN A 218 21.33 -17.18 -9.30
C GLN A 218 21.22 -18.68 -8.94
N PRO A 219 20.70 -19.54 -9.84
CA PRO A 219 19.96 -19.19 -11.06
C PRO A 219 18.71 -18.37 -10.75
N ALA A 220 18.35 -17.49 -11.69
CA ALA A 220 17.11 -16.73 -11.62
C ALA A 220 15.92 -17.70 -11.63
N ALA A 221 15.02 -17.55 -10.68
CA ALA A 221 13.81 -18.34 -10.58
C ALA A 221 12.79 -17.63 -9.71
N SER A 222 11.51 -17.88 -10.00
CA SER A 222 10.36 -17.33 -9.29
C SER A 222 9.24 -18.35 -9.17
N ILE A 223 8.39 -18.16 -8.17
CA ILE A 223 7.04 -18.72 -8.11
C ILE A 223 6.04 -17.59 -7.98
N LEU A 224 4.84 -17.81 -8.49
CA LEU A 224 3.70 -16.94 -8.29
C LEU A 224 2.72 -17.65 -7.35
N TYR A 225 2.29 -16.96 -6.30
CA TYR A 225 1.24 -17.43 -5.39
C TYR A 225 0.05 -16.48 -5.46
N LEU A 226 -1.08 -16.96 -5.94
CA LEU A 226 -2.37 -16.28 -5.83
C LEU A 226 -3.08 -16.78 -4.58
N GLY A 227 -3.59 -15.86 -3.77
CA GLY A 227 -4.77 -16.16 -2.94
C GLY A 227 -6.04 -16.18 -3.79
N ASP A 228 -7.18 -16.24 -3.12
CA ASP A 228 -8.50 -16.39 -3.73
C ASP A 228 -8.80 -15.32 -4.78
N THR A 229 -9.46 -15.70 -5.87
CA THR A 229 -9.78 -14.78 -6.97
C THR A 229 -10.92 -15.27 -7.84
N GLY A 230 -11.83 -14.35 -8.17
CA GLY A 230 -12.84 -14.56 -9.19
C GLY A 230 -12.26 -14.30 -10.60
N PRO A 231 -12.92 -14.80 -11.66
CA PRO A 231 -12.51 -14.55 -13.04
C PRO A 231 -12.75 -13.09 -13.44
N ASP A 232 -11.84 -12.51 -14.24
CA ASP A 232 -11.95 -11.13 -14.74
C ASP A 232 -13.28 -10.88 -15.49
N ASP A 233 -13.83 -11.88 -16.16
CA ASP A 233 -15.08 -11.78 -16.92
C ASP A 233 -16.33 -11.91 -16.04
N VAL A 234 -16.25 -12.50 -14.85
CA VAL A 234 -17.38 -12.63 -13.90
C VAL A 234 -17.39 -11.45 -12.94
N GLU A 235 -16.26 -11.15 -12.30
CA GLU A 235 -16.14 -10.10 -11.29
C GLU A 235 -16.43 -8.69 -11.83
N LYS A 236 -17.16 -7.88 -11.06
CA LYS A 236 -17.55 -6.50 -11.40
C LYS A 236 -17.49 -5.59 -10.17
N ILE A 237 -16.98 -4.38 -10.37
CA ILE A 237 -17.18 -3.26 -9.45
C ILE A 237 -18.45 -2.53 -9.88
N ILE A 238 -19.40 -2.36 -8.95
CA ILE A 238 -20.57 -1.50 -9.13
C ILE A 238 -20.21 -0.09 -8.64
N GLN A 239 -20.43 0.92 -9.48
CA GLN A 239 -20.21 2.33 -9.14
C GLN A 239 -21.48 2.99 -8.55
N PRO A 240 -21.36 4.14 -7.85
CA PRO A 240 -22.52 4.84 -7.25
C PRO A 240 -23.62 5.27 -8.22
N ASP A 241 -23.35 5.29 -9.53
CA ASP A 241 -24.29 5.56 -10.62
C ASP A 241 -24.96 4.28 -11.18
N ASN A 242 -24.75 3.14 -10.53
CA ASN A 242 -25.12 1.78 -10.95
C ASN A 242 -24.44 1.27 -12.26
N THR A 243 -23.42 1.95 -12.78
CA THR A 243 -22.59 1.38 -13.86
C THR A 243 -21.69 0.27 -13.31
N THR A 244 -21.31 -0.68 -14.15
CA THR A 244 -20.44 -1.80 -13.75
C THR A 244 -19.24 -1.95 -14.68
N TYR A 245 -18.07 -2.27 -14.11
CA TYR A 245 -16.86 -2.58 -14.89
C TYR A 245 -16.05 -3.69 -14.23
N SER A 246 -15.28 -4.44 -15.03
CA SER A 246 -14.27 -5.37 -14.51
C SER A 246 -12.93 -4.65 -14.33
N PRO A 247 -12.21 -4.84 -13.21
CA PRO A 247 -10.90 -4.24 -12.99
C PRO A 247 -9.78 -4.87 -13.85
N ARG A 248 -10.02 -6.00 -14.51
CA ARG A 248 -9.06 -6.74 -15.34
C ARG A 248 -7.73 -7.09 -14.62
N TYR A 249 -7.80 -7.56 -13.38
CA TYR A 249 -6.61 -7.80 -12.56
C TYR A 249 -5.84 -9.05 -12.98
N LEU A 250 -6.53 -10.15 -13.30
CA LEU A 250 -5.85 -11.38 -13.78
C LEU A 250 -5.18 -11.13 -15.13
N SER A 251 -5.85 -10.44 -16.04
CA SER A 251 -5.28 -10.02 -17.32
C SER A 251 -4.02 -9.14 -17.19
N GLN A 252 -3.95 -8.28 -16.17
CA GLN A 252 -2.75 -7.49 -15.86
C GLN A 252 -1.62 -8.35 -15.27
N LEU A 253 -1.97 -9.29 -14.39
CA LEU A 253 -1.02 -10.25 -13.82
C LEU A 253 -0.38 -11.13 -14.90
N TRP A 254 -1.16 -11.73 -15.79
CA TRP A 254 -0.64 -12.57 -16.87
C TRP A 254 0.29 -11.82 -17.83
N LYS A 255 -0.04 -10.56 -18.16
CA LYS A 255 0.85 -9.68 -18.93
C LYS A 255 2.20 -9.43 -18.23
N ALA A 256 2.23 -9.38 -16.90
CA ALA A 256 3.46 -9.24 -16.11
C ALA A 256 4.25 -10.56 -15.96
N MET A 257 3.58 -11.72 -16.03
CA MET A 257 4.20 -13.05 -15.91
C MET A 257 4.77 -13.59 -17.23
N ALA A 258 4.18 -13.23 -18.36
CA ALA A 258 4.58 -13.73 -19.69
C ALA A 258 6.10 -13.64 -20.00
N PRO A 259 6.85 -12.57 -19.61
CA PRO A 259 8.30 -12.53 -19.78
C PRO A 259 9.04 -13.59 -18.94
N LEU A 260 8.57 -13.86 -17.72
CA LEU A 260 9.17 -14.83 -16.80
C LEU A 260 8.92 -16.28 -17.25
N VAL A 261 7.77 -16.55 -17.89
CA VAL A 261 7.53 -17.84 -18.58
C VAL A 261 8.49 -17.96 -19.77
N SER A 262 8.59 -16.92 -20.60
CA SER A 262 9.44 -16.90 -21.81
C SER A 262 10.94 -17.04 -21.51
N ALA A 263 11.38 -16.56 -20.34
CA ALA A 263 12.77 -16.67 -19.87
C ALA A 263 13.08 -18.00 -19.16
N ASP A 264 12.08 -18.89 -18.98
CA ASP A 264 12.19 -20.07 -18.11
C ASP A 264 12.63 -19.69 -16.67
N GLU A 265 12.03 -18.61 -16.14
CA GLU A 265 12.25 -18.13 -14.76
C GLU A 265 11.04 -18.38 -13.85
N LEU A 266 9.81 -18.39 -14.37
CA LEU A 266 8.62 -18.76 -13.60
C LEU A 266 8.49 -20.29 -13.54
N LYS A 267 8.66 -20.87 -12.35
CA LYS A 267 8.69 -22.34 -12.14
C LYS A 267 7.38 -22.92 -11.65
N ALA A 268 6.55 -22.11 -11.01
CA ALA A 268 5.26 -22.53 -10.48
C ALA A 268 4.27 -21.36 -10.39
N ILE A 269 3.00 -21.67 -10.61
CA ILE A 269 1.85 -20.83 -10.30
C ILE A 269 0.98 -21.62 -9.31
N PHE A 270 0.78 -21.09 -8.11
CA PHE A 270 -0.24 -21.56 -7.17
C PHE A 270 -1.49 -20.71 -7.40
N ILE A 271 -2.60 -21.37 -7.69
CA ILE A 271 -3.87 -20.71 -8.06
C ILE A 271 -5.04 -21.58 -7.63
N GLU A 272 -6.09 -20.94 -7.11
CA GLU A 272 -7.25 -21.64 -6.57
C GLU A 272 -8.09 -22.32 -7.66
N VAL A 273 -8.78 -23.41 -7.28
CA VAL A 273 -9.98 -23.88 -7.97
C VAL A 273 -10.97 -24.32 -6.89
N SER A 274 -11.71 -23.37 -6.33
CA SER A 274 -12.59 -23.64 -5.20
C SER A 274 -13.75 -24.59 -5.54
N PHE A 275 -14.24 -24.59 -6.78
CA PHE A 275 -15.46 -25.32 -7.18
C PHE A 275 -15.32 -26.09 -8.51
N PRO A 276 -16.09 -27.20 -8.71
CA PRO A 276 -16.19 -27.86 -10.00
C PRO A 276 -17.04 -27.06 -11.00
N ASN A 277 -16.92 -27.37 -12.29
CA ASN A 277 -17.54 -26.65 -13.41
C ASN A 277 -19.08 -26.52 -13.35
N GLU A 278 -19.77 -27.38 -12.60
CA GLU A 278 -21.22 -27.31 -12.41
C GLU A 278 -21.67 -26.16 -11.49
N ARG A 279 -20.74 -25.45 -10.83
CA ARG A 279 -21.04 -24.25 -10.04
C ARG A 279 -21.35 -23.06 -10.97
N PRO A 280 -22.56 -22.47 -10.91
CA PRO A 280 -22.90 -21.29 -11.73
C PRO A 280 -22.06 -20.07 -11.34
N ASP A 281 -21.72 -19.22 -12.32
CA ASP A 281 -20.86 -18.03 -12.13
C ASP A 281 -21.33 -17.11 -10.98
N HIS A 282 -22.64 -16.91 -10.84
CA HIS A 282 -23.22 -16.06 -9.79
C HIS A 282 -23.17 -16.66 -8.37
N LEU A 283 -22.68 -17.91 -8.23
CA LEU A 283 -22.42 -18.60 -6.97
C LEU A 283 -20.93 -18.91 -6.77
N LEU A 284 -20.04 -18.28 -7.55
CA LEU A 284 -18.59 -18.40 -7.35
C LEU A 284 -18.07 -17.54 -6.21
N PHE A 285 -18.70 -16.39 -5.92
CA PHE A 285 -18.31 -15.49 -4.81
C PHE A 285 -16.80 -15.19 -4.77
N GLY A 286 -16.22 -14.76 -5.89
CA GLY A 286 -14.79 -14.45 -5.97
C GLY A 286 -13.87 -15.66 -6.06
N HIS A 287 -14.33 -16.77 -6.67
CA HIS A 287 -13.55 -18.00 -6.85
C HIS A 287 -13.55 -18.56 -8.29
N LEU A 288 -12.69 -19.55 -8.58
CA LEU A 288 -12.54 -20.19 -9.89
C LEU A 288 -13.17 -21.60 -9.99
N THR A 289 -13.45 -22.01 -11.23
CA THR A 289 -13.72 -23.40 -11.65
C THR A 289 -12.64 -23.86 -12.65
N PRO A 290 -12.52 -25.17 -12.97
CA PRO A 290 -11.60 -25.66 -14.00
C PRO A 290 -11.71 -24.92 -15.34
N ASN A 291 -12.92 -24.62 -15.81
CA ASN A 291 -13.15 -23.87 -17.05
C ASN A 291 -12.58 -22.44 -16.96
N TRP A 292 -12.77 -21.76 -15.83
CA TRP A 292 -12.21 -20.43 -15.62
C TRP A 292 -10.69 -20.46 -15.48
N LEU A 293 -10.12 -21.43 -14.74
CA LEU A 293 -8.68 -21.63 -14.65
C LEU A 293 -8.06 -21.88 -16.02
N LEU A 294 -8.62 -22.80 -16.83
CA LEU A 294 -8.12 -23.09 -18.18
C LEU A 294 -8.22 -21.88 -19.10
N LYS A 295 -9.26 -21.04 -18.95
CA LYS A 295 -9.39 -19.78 -19.71
C LYS A 295 -8.28 -18.78 -19.35
N GLU A 296 -7.99 -18.59 -18.07
CA GLU A 296 -6.95 -17.68 -17.59
C GLU A 296 -5.54 -18.20 -17.96
N LEU A 297 -5.26 -19.50 -17.77
CA LEU A 297 -3.98 -20.10 -18.18
C LEU A 297 -3.78 -20.11 -19.70
N ASN A 298 -4.86 -20.21 -20.48
CA ASN A 298 -4.79 -20.06 -21.93
C ASN A 298 -4.31 -18.67 -22.36
N VAL A 299 -4.57 -17.61 -21.59
CA VAL A 299 -4.00 -16.27 -21.86
C VAL A 299 -2.47 -16.33 -21.79
N LEU A 300 -1.89 -16.95 -20.77
CA LEU A 300 -0.44 -17.16 -20.69
C LEU A 300 0.09 -18.02 -21.85
N ARG A 301 -0.64 -19.08 -22.23
CA ARG A 301 -0.29 -19.96 -23.36
C ARG A 301 -0.22 -19.22 -24.71
N THR A 302 -0.91 -18.09 -24.88
CA THR A 302 -0.76 -17.25 -26.10
C THR A 302 0.58 -16.51 -26.18
N TYR A 303 1.27 -16.31 -25.05
CA TYR A 303 2.58 -15.65 -25.01
C TYR A 303 3.75 -16.64 -25.11
N HIS A 304 3.66 -17.80 -24.45
CA HIS A 304 4.72 -18.81 -24.47
C HIS A 304 4.21 -20.22 -24.11
N SER A 305 5.01 -21.27 -24.39
CA SER A 305 4.68 -22.62 -23.92
C SER A 305 4.72 -22.70 -22.39
N MET A 306 3.76 -23.43 -21.82
CA MET A 306 3.56 -23.58 -20.38
C MET A 306 4.06 -24.93 -19.84
N GLU A 307 4.64 -25.79 -20.68
CA GLU A 307 5.14 -27.14 -20.34
C GLU A 307 6.04 -27.16 -19.09
N LYS A 308 6.86 -26.12 -18.91
CA LYS A 308 7.83 -25.98 -17.80
C LYS A 308 7.24 -25.38 -16.52
N VAL A 309 6.04 -24.80 -16.59
CA VAL A 309 5.39 -24.12 -15.46
C VAL A 309 4.44 -25.09 -14.77
N LYS A 310 4.73 -25.42 -13.51
CA LYS A 310 3.84 -26.24 -12.68
C LYS A 310 2.65 -25.41 -12.22
N ILE A 311 1.43 -25.92 -12.39
CA ILE A 311 0.22 -25.31 -11.87
C ILE A 311 -0.21 -26.06 -10.61
N ILE A 312 -0.04 -25.46 -9.44
CA ILE A 312 -0.47 -26.03 -8.17
C ILE A 312 -1.88 -25.53 -7.90
N VAL A 313 -2.85 -26.45 -7.93
CA VAL A 313 -4.28 -26.14 -7.72
C VAL A 313 -4.58 -26.06 -6.23
N THR A 314 -4.80 -24.86 -5.71
CA THR A 314 -4.99 -24.60 -4.26
C THR A 314 -6.46 -24.48 -3.87
N HIS A 315 -6.72 -24.43 -2.56
CA HIS A 315 -7.96 -23.87 -1.99
C HIS A 315 -9.29 -24.54 -2.46
N ILE A 316 -9.26 -25.82 -2.81
CA ILE A 316 -10.47 -26.58 -3.14
C ILE A 316 -11.38 -26.62 -1.92
N LYS A 317 -12.65 -26.17 -2.03
CA LYS A 317 -13.61 -26.26 -0.92
C LYS A 317 -13.92 -27.74 -0.64
N PRO A 318 -14.00 -28.19 0.64
CA PRO A 318 -14.15 -29.62 0.99
C PRO A 318 -15.57 -30.18 0.76
N GLU A 319 -16.22 -29.77 -0.33
CA GLU A 319 -17.49 -30.34 -0.76
C GLU A 319 -17.32 -31.78 -1.26
N LYS A 320 -18.23 -32.68 -0.86
CA LYS A 320 -18.14 -34.12 -1.15
C LYS A 320 -18.06 -34.40 -2.66
N GLY A 321 -16.90 -34.90 -3.11
CA GLY A 321 -16.64 -35.24 -4.50
C GLY A 321 -16.16 -34.08 -5.39
N ALA A 322 -16.00 -32.86 -4.84
CA ALA A 322 -15.56 -31.71 -5.61
C ALA A 322 -14.10 -31.85 -6.07
N ARG A 323 -13.21 -32.33 -5.20
CA ARG A 323 -11.79 -32.54 -5.53
C ARG A 323 -11.61 -33.55 -6.66
N GLU A 324 -12.32 -34.67 -6.61
CA GLU A 324 -12.27 -35.72 -7.60
C GLU A 324 -12.76 -35.20 -8.97
N LYS A 325 -13.86 -34.45 -8.99
CA LYS A 325 -14.38 -33.78 -10.19
C LYS A 325 -13.42 -32.73 -10.74
N ILE A 326 -12.79 -31.91 -9.90
CA ILE A 326 -11.83 -30.90 -10.33
C ILE A 326 -10.59 -31.55 -10.97
N ILE A 327 -10.13 -32.69 -10.43
CA ILE A 327 -9.04 -33.47 -11.01
C ILE A 327 -9.46 -34.05 -12.38
N GLU A 328 -10.65 -34.63 -12.49
CA GLU A 328 -11.21 -35.15 -13.76
C GLU A 328 -11.34 -34.04 -14.82
N GLN A 329 -11.91 -32.89 -14.44
CA GLN A 329 -12.13 -31.72 -15.30
C GLN A 329 -10.83 -31.01 -15.71
N LEU A 330 -9.71 -31.28 -15.03
CA LEU A 330 -8.35 -30.83 -15.37
C LEU A 330 -7.46 -31.96 -15.92
N SER A 331 -8.04 -33.07 -16.39
CA SER A 331 -7.28 -34.21 -16.95
C SER A 331 -7.38 -34.39 -18.46
N SER A 332 -8.16 -33.56 -19.17
CA SER A 332 -8.43 -33.74 -20.61
C SER A 332 -8.66 -32.44 -21.39
N GLY A 333 -8.69 -32.52 -22.72
CA GLY A 333 -8.86 -31.35 -23.60
C GLY A 333 -7.71 -30.35 -23.44
N ASP A 334 -8.02 -29.06 -23.37
CA ASP A 334 -7.05 -27.98 -23.18
C ASP A 334 -6.21 -28.11 -21.90
N ALA A 335 -6.63 -28.92 -20.93
CA ALA A 335 -5.84 -29.22 -19.74
C ALA A 335 -4.51 -29.94 -20.07
N SER A 336 -4.42 -30.66 -21.19
CA SER A 336 -3.19 -31.39 -21.58
C SER A 336 -1.99 -30.49 -21.91
N TYR A 337 -2.18 -29.17 -22.02
CA TYR A 337 -1.10 -28.19 -22.23
C TYR A 337 -0.41 -27.74 -20.93
N PHE A 338 -0.85 -28.21 -19.76
CA PHE A 338 -0.39 -27.72 -18.46
C PHE A 338 -0.04 -28.87 -17.49
N THR A 339 1.00 -28.69 -16.68
CA THR A 339 1.36 -29.67 -15.63
C THR A 339 0.65 -29.33 -14.32
N PHE A 340 -0.54 -29.88 -14.11
CA PHE A 340 -1.29 -29.71 -12.86
C PHE A 340 -0.73 -30.56 -11.71
N ILE A 341 -0.70 -29.98 -10.50
CA ILE A 341 -0.33 -30.62 -9.24
C ILE A 341 -1.42 -30.32 -8.22
N PHE A 342 -2.00 -31.36 -7.64
CA PHE A 342 -3.04 -31.25 -6.62
C PHE A 342 -2.40 -31.49 -5.24
N PRO A 343 -2.15 -30.43 -4.44
CA PRO A 343 -1.42 -30.52 -3.19
C PRO A 343 -2.18 -31.40 -2.18
N GLN A 344 -1.42 -32.14 -1.39
CA GLN A 344 -1.89 -32.80 -0.18
C GLN A 344 -1.20 -32.14 1.01
N GLN A 345 -1.84 -32.16 2.18
CA GLN A 345 -1.27 -31.60 3.40
C GLN A 345 -0.01 -32.37 3.80
N ALA A 346 1.11 -31.65 3.98
CA ALA A 346 2.49 -32.08 4.19
C ALA A 346 3.36 -32.45 2.96
N PRO A 347 3.05 -33.41 2.07
CA PRO A 347 3.92 -33.79 0.96
C PRO A 347 4.42 -32.60 0.12
N PRO A 348 5.74 -32.41 -0.07
CA PRO A 348 6.26 -31.24 -0.77
C PRO A 348 5.88 -31.23 -2.25
N VAL A 349 5.27 -30.15 -2.72
CA VAL A 349 4.84 -30.00 -4.13
C VAL A 349 5.94 -29.46 -5.03
N LEU A 350 6.94 -28.81 -4.45
CA LEU A 350 8.21 -28.46 -5.08
C LEU A 350 9.33 -29.03 -4.20
N HIS A 351 10.18 -29.87 -4.79
CA HIS A 351 11.37 -30.43 -4.17
C HIS A 351 12.37 -30.91 -5.23
N ALA A 352 13.65 -30.98 -4.89
CA ALA A 352 14.65 -31.70 -5.68
C ALA A 352 14.71 -33.18 -5.26
N SER A 353 14.79 -34.09 -6.23
CA SER A 353 15.01 -35.52 -5.95
C SER A 353 16.43 -35.72 -5.42
N TYR A 354 16.57 -35.92 -4.10
CA TYR A 354 17.87 -36.16 -3.47
C TYR A 354 18.38 -37.57 -3.78
N ILE A 355 19.55 -37.66 -4.44
CA ILE A 355 20.30 -38.90 -4.63
C ILE A 355 21.54 -38.81 -3.72
N PRO A 356 21.81 -39.80 -2.84
CA PRO A 356 22.96 -39.77 -1.96
C PRO A 356 24.29 -39.87 -2.73
N PRO A 357 25.36 -39.22 -2.26
CA PRO A 357 26.60 -39.07 -3.02
C PRO A 357 27.44 -40.35 -3.05
N ILE A 358 27.73 -40.84 -4.27
CA ILE A 358 28.86 -41.75 -4.52
C ILE A 358 30.10 -40.90 -4.79
N GLN A 359 31.17 -41.14 -4.02
CA GLN A 359 32.52 -40.65 -4.32
C GLN A 359 33.38 -41.78 -4.92
N PRO A 360 34.46 -41.47 -5.66
CA PRO A 360 34.65 -40.31 -6.54
C PRO A 360 35.28 -40.68 -7.91
N THR A 361 35.29 -39.76 -8.87
CA THR A 361 36.45 -39.56 -9.77
C THR A 361 36.40 -38.21 -10.49
N VAL A 362 37.58 -37.72 -10.92
CA VAL A 362 37.79 -36.36 -11.43
C VAL A 362 37.66 -36.29 -12.95
N SER A 363 36.88 -35.33 -13.46
CA SER A 363 37.23 -34.56 -14.66
C SER A 363 36.46 -33.22 -14.68
N THR A 364 37.15 -32.11 -14.97
CA THR A 364 36.58 -30.75 -14.92
C THR A 364 36.44 -30.13 -16.31
N PRO A 365 35.30 -29.49 -16.61
CA PRO A 365 35.22 -28.38 -17.55
C PRO A 365 35.64 -27.06 -16.86
N LEU A 366 36.06 -26.07 -17.65
CA LEU A 366 36.61 -24.79 -17.15
C LEU A 366 35.53 -23.81 -16.64
N PRO A 367 35.74 -23.12 -15.50
CA PRO A 367 34.84 -22.09 -15.01
C PRO A 367 35.04 -20.74 -15.72
N LYS A 368 33.98 -19.92 -15.80
CA LYS A 368 34.08 -18.49 -16.13
C LYS A 368 34.48 -17.67 -14.89
N VAL A 369 35.11 -16.52 -15.14
CA VAL A 369 35.81 -15.72 -14.12
C VAL A 369 34.85 -15.09 -13.09
N GLN A 370 35.02 -15.44 -11.82
CA GLN A 370 34.59 -14.61 -10.70
C GLN A 370 35.72 -13.65 -10.30
N LEU A 371 35.38 -12.47 -9.79
CA LEU A 371 36.32 -11.60 -9.07
C LEU A 371 36.69 -12.27 -7.73
N GLY A 372 37.83 -12.97 -7.74
CA GLY A 372 38.24 -13.84 -6.63
C GLY A 372 38.63 -13.08 -5.36
N ASN A 373 38.13 -13.53 -4.22
CA ASN A 373 38.64 -13.15 -2.90
C ASN A 373 40.01 -13.83 -2.68
N LEU A 374 41.07 -13.22 -3.21
CA LEU A 374 42.44 -13.70 -3.11
C LEU A 374 43.25 -12.90 -2.08
N VAL A 375 44.09 -13.60 -1.32
CA VAL A 375 45.26 -13.03 -0.65
C VAL A 375 46.45 -13.21 -1.58
N LEU A 376 47.15 -12.13 -1.87
CA LEU A 376 48.42 -12.18 -2.62
C LEU A 376 49.57 -12.05 -1.62
N LEU A 377 50.52 -12.98 -1.67
CA LEU A 377 51.74 -12.97 -0.87
C LEU A 377 52.95 -12.94 -1.81
N GLU A 378 53.78 -11.91 -1.68
CA GLU A 378 55.05 -11.80 -2.40
C GLU A 378 56.10 -12.68 -1.68
N THR A 379 56.76 -13.57 -2.44
CA THR A 379 57.77 -14.49 -1.91
C THR A 379 59.19 -13.92 -2.11
N THR A 380 60.16 -14.43 -1.35
CA THR A 380 61.52 -13.86 -1.25
C THR A 380 62.37 -13.96 -2.53
N ASP A 381 61.83 -14.60 -3.58
CA ASP A 381 62.34 -14.75 -4.94
C ASP A 381 61.59 -13.86 -5.96
N ASN A 382 60.79 -12.90 -5.48
CA ASN A 382 59.84 -12.07 -6.23
C ASN A 382 58.73 -12.90 -6.93
N GLY A 383 58.48 -14.13 -6.48
CA GLY A 383 57.28 -14.88 -6.83
C GLY A 383 56.03 -14.25 -6.19
N LEU A 384 54.86 -14.55 -6.77
CA LEU A 384 53.59 -13.94 -6.37
C LEU A 384 52.53 -15.03 -6.11
N LEU A 385 52.43 -15.44 -4.84
CA LEU A 385 51.59 -16.55 -4.39
C LEU A 385 50.15 -16.07 -4.14
N ALA A 386 49.23 -16.49 -5.00
CA ALA A 386 47.80 -16.23 -4.83
C ALA A 386 47.11 -17.36 -4.05
N LEU A 387 46.53 -17.04 -2.90
CA LEU A 387 45.76 -17.95 -2.04
C LEU A 387 44.29 -17.53 -1.99
N SER A 388 43.35 -18.48 -2.08
CA SER A 388 41.95 -18.17 -1.79
C SER A 388 41.78 -17.76 -0.33
N LEU A 389 41.13 -16.64 -0.06
CA LEU A 389 40.87 -16.12 1.28
C LEU A 389 40.12 -17.14 2.16
N SER A 390 39.25 -17.96 1.56
CA SER A 390 38.55 -19.08 2.23
C SER A 390 39.49 -20.11 2.86
N ASN A 391 40.72 -20.22 2.36
CA ASN A 391 41.69 -21.24 2.75
C ASN A 391 42.72 -20.69 3.77
N VAL A 392 42.76 -19.37 3.97
CA VAL A 392 43.74 -18.69 4.84
C VAL A 392 43.16 -18.52 6.25
N LYS A 393 43.44 -19.48 7.15
CA LYS A 393 42.94 -19.46 8.53
C LYS A 393 43.57 -18.35 9.41
N SER A 394 44.85 -18.03 9.20
CA SER A 394 45.51 -16.85 9.78
C SER A 394 46.84 -16.59 9.10
N ILE A 395 47.27 -15.32 9.02
CA ILE A 395 48.62 -14.92 8.60
C ILE A 395 49.34 -14.36 9.83
N ARG A 396 50.62 -14.72 10.02
CA ARG A 396 51.46 -14.25 11.13
C ARG A 396 52.87 -13.98 10.62
N GLY A 397 53.50 -12.92 11.11
CA GLY A 397 54.85 -12.50 10.73
C GLY A 397 55.32 -11.38 11.64
N VAL A 398 56.64 -11.20 11.76
CA VAL A 398 57.26 -10.35 12.80
C VAL A 398 56.92 -8.86 12.62
N SER A 399 56.70 -8.40 11.39
CA SER A 399 56.40 -7.00 11.05
C SER A 399 55.34 -6.89 9.94
N LEU A 400 54.10 -7.30 10.18
CA LEU A 400 53.00 -7.15 9.23
C LEU A 400 52.28 -5.79 9.37
N LYS A 401 52.10 -5.07 8.25
CA LYS A 401 51.20 -3.90 8.13
C LYS A 401 50.09 -4.21 7.14
N THR A 402 48.84 -4.17 7.60
CA THR A 402 47.65 -4.38 6.74
C THR A 402 47.13 -3.05 6.20
N ILE A 403 47.01 -2.93 4.88
CA ILE A 403 46.30 -1.83 4.21
C ILE A 403 45.18 -2.45 3.37
N TYR A 404 43.94 -2.04 3.60
CA TYR A 404 42.76 -2.57 2.92
C TYR A 404 42.18 -1.52 1.96
N GLN A 405 42.27 -1.76 0.65
CA GLN A 405 41.68 -0.91 -0.38
C GLN A 405 40.54 -1.63 -1.10
N ARG A 406 39.29 -1.21 -0.83
CA ARG A 406 38.10 -1.74 -1.49
C ARG A 406 37.72 -0.86 -2.69
N LYS A 407 37.94 -1.36 -3.91
CA LYS A 407 37.33 -0.75 -5.10
C LYS A 407 35.82 -1.03 -5.10
N ILE A 408 35.02 0.02 -5.20
CA ILE A 408 33.55 -0.06 -5.26
C ILE A 408 33.11 0.39 -6.64
N PHE A 409 32.60 -0.54 -7.44
CA PHE A 409 31.93 -0.21 -8.69
C PHE A 409 30.56 0.41 -8.39
N LYS A 410 30.23 1.48 -9.09
CA LYS A 410 28.92 2.15 -9.09
C LYS A 410 28.56 2.45 -10.54
N ASN A 411 27.29 2.36 -10.90
CA ASN A 411 26.82 2.94 -12.14
C ASN A 411 26.95 4.46 -12.03
N CYS A 412 27.55 5.10 -13.04
CA CYS A 412 27.63 6.55 -13.17
C CYS A 412 26.93 6.97 -14.46
N LEU A 413 26.20 8.08 -14.39
CA LEU A 413 25.77 8.79 -15.59
C LEU A 413 26.99 9.56 -16.12
N SER A 414 27.43 9.24 -17.34
CA SER A 414 28.41 10.04 -18.07
C SER A 414 27.65 10.95 -19.03
N ILE A 415 27.82 12.27 -18.90
CA ILE A 415 27.20 13.25 -19.80
C ILE A 415 28.31 13.85 -20.67
N GLU A 416 28.31 13.51 -21.95
CA GLU A 416 29.15 14.17 -22.94
C GLU A 416 28.36 15.31 -23.59
N TYR A 417 28.74 16.55 -23.29
CA TYR A 417 28.20 17.75 -23.91
C TYR A 417 29.21 18.34 -24.89
N LYS A 418 28.78 18.58 -26.12
CA LYS A 418 29.57 19.24 -27.17
C LYS A 418 29.10 20.69 -27.29
N ASN A 419 29.93 21.63 -26.85
CA ASN A 419 29.75 23.04 -27.22
C ASN A 419 30.32 23.25 -28.63
N GLU A 420 29.57 23.92 -29.51
CA GLU A 420 30.02 24.28 -30.87
C GLU A 420 30.51 25.73 -30.97
N SER A 421 30.31 26.53 -29.92
CA SER A 421 30.83 27.89 -29.78
C SER A 421 31.89 27.96 -28.67
N GLY A 422 32.86 28.87 -28.80
CA GLY A 422 33.90 29.13 -27.79
C GLY A 422 33.41 29.91 -26.56
N SER A 423 32.16 29.72 -26.17
CA SER A 423 31.46 30.40 -25.09
C SER A 423 31.61 29.68 -23.75
N ASN A 424 31.59 30.43 -22.64
CA ASN A 424 31.58 29.89 -21.27
C ASN A 424 30.17 29.37 -20.88
N ASP A 425 29.48 28.66 -21.78
CA ASP A 425 28.11 28.22 -21.57
C ASP A 425 28.06 27.06 -20.57
N THR A 426 27.42 27.30 -19.43
CA THR A 426 27.28 26.33 -18.34
C THR A 426 26.07 25.44 -18.58
N GLY A 427 26.30 24.13 -18.71
CA GLY A 427 25.23 23.13 -18.83
C GLY A 427 24.40 23.04 -17.54
N LEU A 428 23.15 23.51 -17.59
CA LEU A 428 22.24 23.53 -16.45
C LEU A 428 21.37 22.26 -16.41
N MET A 429 21.73 21.30 -15.55
CA MET A 429 20.89 20.14 -15.24
C MET A 429 19.83 20.51 -14.20
N LYS A 430 18.57 20.13 -14.45
CA LYS A 430 17.45 20.21 -13.49
C LYS A 430 16.80 18.83 -13.40
N TYR A 431 16.39 18.42 -12.21
CA TYR A 431 15.71 17.14 -11.99
C TYR A 431 14.74 17.23 -10.80
N LEU A 432 13.81 16.29 -10.73
CA LEU A 432 13.00 16.04 -9.54
C LEU A 432 13.40 14.67 -8.96
N THR A 433 13.34 14.53 -7.64
CA THR A 433 13.78 13.33 -6.93
C THR A 433 13.00 13.11 -5.64
N PHE A 434 12.89 11.86 -5.19
CA PHE A 434 12.29 11.50 -3.91
C PHE A 434 13.35 11.45 -2.81
N GLY A 435 12.98 11.85 -1.58
CA GLY A 435 13.85 11.73 -0.41
C GLY A 435 14.55 13.04 0.01
N ILE A 436 14.19 14.18 -0.57
CA ILE A 436 14.30 15.48 0.08
C ILE A 436 12.90 16.04 0.29
N THR A 437 12.61 16.58 1.48
CA THR A 437 11.34 17.27 1.76
C THR A 437 11.48 18.25 2.93
N TRP A 438 10.46 19.06 3.18
CA TRP A 438 10.47 20.06 4.25
C TRP A 438 9.18 20.01 5.08
N ALA A 439 9.34 20.08 6.40
CA ALA A 439 8.26 20.04 7.37
C ALA A 439 8.12 21.41 8.08
N PRO A 440 7.11 22.24 7.76
CA PRO A 440 6.77 23.44 8.51
C PRO A 440 6.24 23.09 9.91
N SER A 441 6.45 24.01 10.86
CA SER A 441 5.77 24.00 12.16
C SER A 441 5.71 25.41 12.73
N TYR A 442 4.65 25.68 13.51
CA TYR A 442 4.42 26.96 14.17
C TYR A 442 4.44 26.82 15.70
N ASN A 443 4.86 27.89 16.38
CA ASN A 443 4.73 28.07 17.82
C ASN A 443 3.99 29.39 18.08
N LEU A 444 2.92 29.32 18.88
CA LEU A 444 2.05 30.45 19.21
C LEU A 444 2.12 30.69 20.71
N VAL A 445 2.70 31.82 21.11
CA VAL A 445 2.81 32.22 22.52
C VAL A 445 1.80 33.32 22.80
N LEU A 446 0.79 33.01 23.62
CA LEU A 446 -0.15 34.02 24.13
C LEU A 446 0.59 34.92 25.14
N LEU A 447 0.77 36.19 24.80
CA LEU A 447 1.57 37.12 25.59
C LEU A 447 0.75 37.69 26.75
N SER A 448 1.33 37.68 27.95
CA SER A 448 0.75 38.35 29.11
C SER A 448 0.96 39.87 29.00
N SER A 449 -0.12 40.62 29.22
CA SER A 449 -0.15 42.08 29.34
C SER A 449 -0.63 42.47 30.74
N GLU A 450 -0.17 43.61 31.26
CA GLU A 450 -0.69 44.20 32.50
C GLU A 450 -2.11 44.77 32.30
N ASP A 451 -2.42 45.22 31.09
CA ASP A 451 -3.79 45.58 30.65
C ASP A 451 -4.42 44.37 29.90
N PRO A 452 -5.48 43.73 30.45
CA PRO A 452 -6.14 42.59 29.83
C PRO A 452 -6.86 42.88 28.49
N SER A 453 -7.06 44.14 28.13
CA SER A 453 -7.61 44.53 26.82
C SER A 453 -6.60 44.37 25.68
N ILE A 454 -5.30 44.42 25.98
CA ILE A 454 -4.22 44.32 24.99
C ILE A 454 -3.91 42.84 24.72
N LYS A 455 -4.66 42.25 23.79
CA LYS A 455 -4.54 40.85 23.38
C LYS A 455 -3.55 40.69 22.22
N ARG A 456 -2.31 40.29 22.54
CA ARG A 456 -1.25 39.98 21.58
C ARG A 456 -0.76 38.54 21.71
N LEU A 457 -0.41 37.94 20.58
CA LEU A 457 0.31 36.68 20.48
C LEU A 457 1.63 36.89 19.74
N ARG A 458 2.60 36.01 19.99
CA ARG A 458 3.82 35.88 19.20
C ARG A 458 3.74 34.59 18.40
N LEU A 459 3.90 34.69 17.08
CA LEU A 459 3.87 33.56 16.15
C LEU A 459 5.26 33.37 15.54
N SER A 460 5.92 32.30 15.93
CA SER A 460 7.22 31.88 15.38
C SER A 460 7.02 30.69 14.44
N SER A 461 7.76 30.64 13.34
CA SER A 461 7.65 29.57 12.34
C SER A 461 9.02 29.03 11.93
N LYS A 462 9.10 27.73 11.68
CA LYS A 462 10.33 27.03 11.28
C LYS A 462 10.06 25.93 10.25
N ALA A 463 11.02 25.73 9.36
CA ALA A 463 11.11 24.58 8.48
C ALA A 463 12.10 23.55 9.05
N VAL A 464 11.77 22.27 9.01
CA VAL A 464 12.75 21.18 9.17
C VAL A 464 12.97 20.54 7.80
N ILE A 465 14.20 20.59 7.29
CA ILE A 465 14.60 19.94 6.05
C ILE A 465 14.99 18.48 6.35
N LEU A 466 14.36 17.55 5.65
CA LEU A 466 14.69 16.13 5.66
C LEU A 466 15.44 15.80 4.37
N ASN A 467 16.66 15.26 4.49
CA ASN A 467 17.49 14.86 3.36
C ASN A 467 17.98 13.42 3.55
N ASP A 468 17.60 12.52 2.63
CA ASP A 468 17.91 11.10 2.70
C ASP A 468 18.79 10.58 1.56
N ILE A 469 19.13 11.42 0.57
CA ILE A 469 19.68 10.96 -0.72
C ILE A 469 21.11 11.40 -1.04
N GLU A 470 21.55 12.60 -0.66
CA GLU A 470 22.87 13.13 -1.05
C GLU A 470 23.40 14.18 -0.07
N ASN A 471 24.63 14.67 -0.28
CA ASN A 471 25.18 15.76 0.51
C ASN A 471 24.90 17.08 -0.21
N MET A 472 24.04 17.93 0.36
CA MET A 472 23.73 19.25 -0.19
C MET A 472 24.71 20.29 0.31
N ASN A 473 25.19 21.12 -0.61
CA ASN A 473 25.84 22.40 -0.35
C ASN A 473 25.37 23.36 -1.43
N VAL A 474 24.34 24.15 -1.14
CA VAL A 474 23.59 24.93 -2.14
C VAL A 474 23.47 26.40 -1.75
N ASP A 475 23.75 27.30 -2.71
CA ASP A 475 23.68 28.75 -2.49
C ASP A 475 22.26 29.23 -2.15
N ASN A 476 21.23 28.53 -2.68
CA ASN A 476 19.82 28.85 -2.49
C ASN A 476 19.01 27.55 -2.35
N LEU A 477 18.21 27.42 -1.29
CA LEU A 477 17.21 26.37 -1.09
C LEU A 477 15.82 27.02 -1.04
N PHE A 478 14.92 26.58 -1.92
CA PHE A 478 13.55 27.06 -1.98
C PHE A 478 12.57 26.03 -1.42
N CYS A 479 11.85 26.38 -0.36
CA CYS A 479 10.76 25.60 0.19
C CYS A 479 9.43 26.09 -0.39
N ILE A 480 8.81 25.26 -1.24
CA ILE A 480 7.53 25.57 -1.90
C ILE A 480 6.39 25.57 -0.88
N VAL A 481 5.64 26.66 -0.83
CA VAL A 481 4.38 26.82 -0.07
C VAL A 481 3.20 26.50 -0.98
N GLY A 482 2.23 25.75 -0.47
CA GLY A 482 1.02 25.38 -1.22
C GLY A 482 1.08 23.98 -1.86
N PHE A 483 0.35 23.80 -2.97
CA PHE A 483 0.18 22.52 -3.66
C PHE A 483 0.78 22.59 -5.08
N PRO A 484 2.09 22.37 -5.27
CA PRO A 484 2.72 22.41 -6.59
C PRO A 484 2.24 21.27 -7.49
N ASN A 485 1.95 21.58 -8.75
CA ASN A 485 1.51 20.60 -9.76
C ASN A 485 2.69 19.76 -10.31
N VAL A 486 3.27 18.92 -9.45
CA VAL A 486 4.38 18.00 -9.80
C VAL A 486 3.99 16.52 -9.68
N SER A 487 2.77 16.21 -9.23
CA SER A 487 2.32 14.84 -8.98
C SER A 487 2.10 14.02 -10.25
N LYS A 488 1.59 14.63 -11.34
CA LYS A 488 1.14 13.92 -12.56
C LYS A 488 2.19 12.96 -13.14
N PHE A 489 3.47 13.33 -13.09
CA PHE A 489 4.57 12.53 -13.64
C PHE A 489 5.61 12.13 -12.60
N ALA A 490 5.30 12.22 -11.30
CA ALA A 490 6.27 11.94 -10.22
C ALA A 490 6.81 10.48 -10.24
N SER A 491 6.04 9.53 -10.79
CA SER A 491 6.41 8.11 -10.96
C SER A 491 7.11 7.81 -12.31
N VAL A 492 7.37 8.84 -13.13
CA VAL A 492 8.08 8.72 -14.41
C VAL A 492 9.56 9.03 -14.18
N VAL A 493 10.39 8.01 -14.30
CA VAL A 493 11.85 8.17 -14.30
C VAL A 493 12.27 8.76 -15.66
N ASP A 494 13.15 9.76 -15.64
CA ASP A 494 13.65 10.40 -16.86
C ASP A 494 14.33 9.37 -17.79
N PRO A 495 14.05 9.40 -19.12
CA PRO A 495 14.57 8.40 -20.05
C PRO A 495 16.11 8.32 -20.05
N ILE A 496 16.83 9.41 -19.76
CA ILE A 496 18.31 9.46 -19.69
C ILE A 496 18.88 8.51 -18.62
N ILE A 497 18.13 8.25 -17.55
CA ILE A 497 18.57 7.40 -16.42
C ILE A 497 17.71 6.13 -16.22
N SER A 498 16.56 6.03 -16.88
CA SER A 498 15.61 4.93 -16.69
C SER A 498 16.14 3.55 -17.10
N GLY A 499 16.90 3.48 -18.20
CA GLY A 499 17.21 2.22 -18.89
C GLY A 499 16.01 1.52 -19.53
N GLU A 500 14.84 2.18 -19.60
CA GLU A 500 13.61 1.65 -20.21
C GLU A 500 13.64 1.79 -21.74
N ASP A 501 12.97 0.88 -22.45
CA ASP A 501 12.77 1.04 -23.89
C ASP A 501 11.68 2.09 -24.20
N VAL A 502 11.67 2.59 -25.44
CA VAL A 502 10.75 3.64 -25.90
C VAL A 502 9.28 3.27 -25.71
N LYS A 503 8.93 1.98 -25.84
CA LYS A 503 7.55 1.51 -25.65
C LYS A 503 7.18 1.47 -24.17
N ALA A 504 8.06 0.99 -23.30
CA ALA A 504 7.85 0.99 -21.85
C ALA A 504 7.65 2.42 -21.32
N PHE A 505 8.49 3.37 -21.74
CA PHE A 505 8.38 4.78 -21.41
C PHE A 505 7.06 5.41 -21.90
N LEU A 506 6.67 5.17 -23.16
CA LEU A 506 5.40 5.68 -23.70
C LEU A 506 4.15 5.03 -23.07
N ASP A 507 4.20 3.75 -22.71
CA ASP A 507 3.11 3.08 -21.99
C ASP A 507 2.98 3.62 -20.55
N ARG A 508 4.09 4.04 -19.91
CA ARG A 508 4.10 4.70 -18.59
C ARG A 508 3.50 6.11 -18.67
N LEU A 509 3.91 6.93 -19.64
CA LEU A 509 3.36 8.29 -19.83
C LEU A 509 1.83 8.28 -20.04
N LYS A 510 1.30 7.32 -20.79
CA LYS A 510 -0.16 7.19 -21.02
C LYS A 510 -0.94 6.85 -19.75
N GLN A 511 -0.36 6.11 -18.82
CA GLN A 511 -1.02 5.79 -17.54
C GLN A 511 -1.27 7.07 -16.72
N CYS A 512 -0.29 7.98 -16.68
CA CYS A 512 -0.41 9.31 -16.07
C CYS A 512 -1.46 10.22 -16.73
N GLU A 513 -1.94 9.90 -17.94
CA GLU A 513 -3.05 10.62 -18.58
C GLU A 513 -4.40 10.02 -18.19
N VAL A 514 -4.53 8.68 -18.21
CA VAL A 514 -5.79 7.98 -17.85
C VAL A 514 -6.19 8.26 -16.40
N GLU A 515 -5.23 8.37 -15.47
CA GLU A 515 -5.51 8.74 -14.08
C GLU A 515 -6.12 10.15 -13.94
N SER A 516 -5.82 11.08 -14.85
CA SER A 516 -6.38 12.45 -14.78
C SER A 516 -7.88 12.52 -15.11
N SER A 517 -8.44 11.50 -15.74
CA SER A 517 -9.87 11.41 -16.08
C SER A 517 -10.73 10.69 -15.02
N ARG A 518 -10.14 10.25 -13.90
CA ARG A 518 -10.87 9.73 -12.74
C ARG A 518 -10.81 10.73 -11.58
N SER A 519 -11.95 10.95 -10.93
CA SER A 519 -12.15 11.99 -9.92
C SER A 519 -11.09 11.93 -8.81
N HIS A 520 -10.45 13.06 -8.53
CA HIS A 520 -9.33 13.16 -7.58
C HIS A 520 -9.76 12.92 -6.13
N HIS A 521 -9.78 11.66 -5.69
CA HIS A 521 -9.91 11.27 -4.28
C HIS A 521 -9.02 10.05 -3.96
N TYR A 522 -8.16 10.19 -2.94
CA TYR A 522 -7.44 9.11 -2.25
C TYR A 522 -6.45 8.21 -3.02
N GLY A 523 -5.81 8.72 -4.10
CA GLY A 523 -4.77 7.97 -4.83
C GLY A 523 -3.37 7.91 -4.18
N ASN A 524 -2.74 9.06 -3.91
CA ASN A 524 -1.29 9.15 -3.64
C ASN A 524 -0.94 9.83 -2.29
N ALA A 525 -1.32 9.20 -1.17
CA ALA A 525 -1.16 9.77 0.18
C ALA A 525 0.28 9.83 0.73
N ASN A 526 1.28 9.30 -0.01
CA ASN A 526 2.69 9.24 0.44
C ASN A 526 3.59 10.34 -0.16
N ILE A 527 3.04 11.26 -0.97
CA ILE A 527 3.83 12.28 -1.68
C ILE A 527 3.48 13.67 -1.15
N MET A 528 4.46 14.30 -0.48
CA MET A 528 4.39 15.59 0.23
C MET A 528 3.41 15.64 1.42
N SER A 529 3.94 15.62 2.64
CA SER A 529 3.20 15.85 3.89
C SER A 529 2.38 17.14 3.88
N ASN A 530 2.91 18.21 3.31
CA ASN A 530 2.24 19.51 3.24
C ASN A 530 1.06 19.47 2.25
N SER A 531 1.18 18.70 1.16
CA SER A 531 0.10 18.53 0.18
C SER A 531 -1.06 17.70 0.77
N VAL A 532 -0.73 16.68 1.56
CA VAL A 532 -1.71 15.83 2.28
C VAL A 532 -2.40 16.62 3.41
N MET A 533 -1.66 17.43 4.17
CA MET A 533 -2.27 18.34 5.16
C MET A 533 -3.14 19.43 4.51
N MET A 534 -2.78 19.88 3.30
CA MET A 534 -3.65 20.71 2.47
C MET A 534 -4.89 19.98 1.97
N GLN A 535 -4.81 18.74 1.47
CA GLN A 535 -6.00 17.97 1.10
C GLN A 535 -6.95 17.77 2.30
N GLN A 536 -6.40 17.51 3.48
CA GLN A 536 -7.15 17.49 4.76
C GLN A 536 -7.59 18.89 5.26
N ALA A 537 -7.28 19.97 4.57
CA ALA A 537 -7.78 21.33 4.82
C ALA A 537 -8.71 21.85 3.69
N VAL A 538 -8.68 21.21 2.51
CA VAL A 538 -9.58 21.46 1.37
C VAL A 538 -10.88 20.62 1.50
N MET A 539 -10.86 19.54 2.29
CA MET A 539 -12.08 19.01 2.92
C MET A 539 -12.79 20.14 3.69
N PRO A 540 -14.08 20.41 3.46
CA PRO A 540 -14.72 21.66 3.90
C PRO A 540 -15.05 21.69 5.40
N ILE A 541 -14.02 21.97 6.21
CA ILE A 541 -14.19 23.01 7.24
C ILE A 541 -14.38 24.32 6.46
N SER A 542 -15.40 25.10 6.81
CA SER A 542 -15.68 26.38 6.16
C SER A 542 -14.57 27.38 6.48
N SER A 543 -13.59 27.52 5.60
CA SER A 543 -12.61 28.60 5.70
C SER A 543 -13.32 29.95 5.61
N THR A 544 -13.32 30.65 6.74
CA THR A 544 -13.56 32.08 6.83
C THR A 544 -12.47 32.81 6.05
N GLY A 545 -12.84 33.86 5.31
CA GLY A 545 -11.90 34.60 4.46
C GLY A 545 -11.85 34.08 3.02
N ASN A 546 -12.85 34.45 2.23
CA ASN A 546 -12.71 34.52 0.77
C ASN A 546 -13.12 35.92 0.27
N ASN A 547 -12.48 36.94 0.83
CA ASN A 547 -12.46 38.28 0.25
C ASN A 547 -11.42 38.28 -0.87
N GLY A 548 -11.80 37.75 -2.04
CA GLY A 548 -11.12 38.14 -3.27
C GLY A 548 -11.27 39.65 -3.45
N PRO A 549 -10.21 40.42 -3.77
CA PRO A 549 -10.37 41.82 -4.12
C PRO A 549 -11.34 41.97 -5.28
N SER A 550 -12.22 42.97 -5.23
CA SER A 550 -13.00 43.38 -6.40
C SER A 550 -12.05 43.88 -7.50
N ASP A 551 -12.36 43.56 -8.77
CA ASP A 551 -11.57 43.93 -9.95
C ASP A 551 -11.27 45.44 -10.06
N SER A 552 -10.17 45.91 -9.46
CA SER A 552 -9.58 47.22 -9.75
C SER A 552 -8.16 47.44 -9.17
N GLN A 553 -7.22 46.50 -9.33
CA GLN A 553 -5.79 46.86 -9.26
C GLN A 553 -4.91 45.89 -10.06
N GLN A 554 -4.22 46.43 -11.07
CA GLN A 554 -3.10 45.74 -11.70
C GLN A 554 -1.89 45.87 -10.77
N ASP A 555 -1.43 44.75 -10.20
CA ASP A 555 -0.07 44.66 -9.66
C ASP A 555 0.73 43.67 -10.52
N SER A 556 1.93 44.08 -10.93
CA SER A 556 2.63 43.49 -12.07
C SER A 556 3.74 42.54 -11.63
N GLY A 557 3.38 41.31 -11.26
CA GLY A 557 4.35 40.29 -10.85
C GLY A 557 3.72 39.06 -10.17
N VAL A 558 2.72 38.45 -10.80
CA VAL A 558 2.06 37.25 -10.24
C VAL A 558 2.87 35.99 -10.56
N ASP A 559 3.78 35.63 -9.65
CA ASP A 559 4.21 34.23 -9.50
C ASP A 559 3.16 33.49 -8.65
N ASP A 560 2.43 32.54 -9.25
CA ASP A 560 1.41 31.71 -8.58
C ASP A 560 1.99 30.78 -7.49
N LEU A 561 3.31 30.77 -7.29
CA LEU A 561 4.04 29.83 -6.45
C LEU A 561 4.84 30.56 -5.36
N HIS A 562 4.29 30.62 -4.15
CA HIS A 562 5.01 31.21 -3.00
C HIS A 562 6.16 30.30 -2.54
N LEU A 563 7.32 30.92 -2.27
CA LEU A 563 8.55 30.25 -1.86
C LEU A 563 9.09 30.87 -0.55
N TYR A 564 9.58 30.04 0.37
CA TYR A 564 10.54 30.48 1.39
C TYR A 564 11.95 30.18 0.88
N GLU A 565 12.80 31.21 0.77
CA GLU A 565 14.18 31.08 0.34
C GLU A 565 15.14 31.05 1.54
N PHE A 566 16.10 30.12 1.51
CA PHE A 566 17.22 30.06 2.45
C PHE A 566 18.55 30.09 1.68
N LYS A 567 19.48 30.95 2.09
CA LYS A 567 20.81 31.06 1.46
C LYS A 567 21.83 30.13 2.12
N ASN A 568 22.81 29.67 1.33
CA ASN A 568 24.01 28.95 1.79
C ASN A 568 23.72 27.71 2.66
N VAL A 569 22.86 26.81 2.18
CA VAL A 569 22.43 25.62 2.94
C VAL A 569 23.39 24.45 2.74
N LEU A 570 24.05 24.06 3.83
CA LEU A 570 24.87 22.84 3.95
C LEU A 570 24.09 21.78 4.74
N LEU A 571 23.93 20.57 4.18
CA LEU A 571 23.25 19.44 4.85
C LEU A 571 23.71 18.09 4.28
N GLN A 572 24.33 17.24 5.09
CA GLN A 572 24.79 15.91 4.62
C GLN A 572 23.62 14.93 4.45
N LYS A 573 23.89 13.83 3.73
CA LYS A 573 22.95 12.72 3.56
C LYS A 573 22.54 12.13 4.91
N LYS A 574 21.24 11.95 5.13
CA LYS A 574 20.58 11.46 6.36
C LYS A 574 20.61 12.43 7.55
N GLU A 575 21.20 13.62 7.42
CA GLU A 575 21.05 14.68 8.42
C GLU A 575 19.67 15.37 8.32
N ARG A 576 19.40 16.27 9.27
CA ARG A 576 18.18 17.09 9.38
C ARG A 576 18.57 18.52 9.76
N LEU A 577 18.02 19.51 9.07
CA LEU A 577 18.31 20.93 9.33
C LEU A 577 17.06 21.66 9.80
N MET A 578 17.16 22.44 10.88
CA MET A 578 16.07 23.30 11.35
C MET A 578 16.39 24.76 10.97
N LEU A 579 15.50 25.39 10.21
CA LEU A 579 15.65 26.76 9.70
C LEU A 579 14.49 27.62 10.21
N PRO A 580 14.73 28.77 10.87
CA PRO A 580 13.67 29.71 11.20
C PRO A 580 13.16 30.39 9.92
N ILE A 581 11.85 30.57 9.81
CA ILE A 581 11.20 31.26 8.68
C ILE A 581 10.87 32.70 9.11
N PHE A 582 10.19 32.86 10.25
CA PHE A 582 9.83 34.15 10.80
C PHE A 582 9.52 34.09 12.29
N ASP A 583 9.45 35.26 12.90
CA ASP A 583 8.98 35.49 14.26
C ASP A 583 8.34 36.88 14.33
N ILE A 584 7.05 36.96 14.70
CA ILE A 584 6.24 38.19 14.64
C ILE A 584 5.24 38.26 15.81
N GLU A 585 4.95 39.47 16.29
CA GLU A 585 3.81 39.72 17.19
C GLU A 585 2.58 40.19 16.43
N ILE A 586 1.40 39.69 16.81
CA ILE A 586 0.13 39.93 16.13
C ILE A 586 -0.97 40.19 17.18
N PRO A 587 -1.89 41.16 16.98
CA PRO A 587 -3.10 41.26 17.80
C PRO A 587 -4.05 40.10 17.52
N TYR A 588 -4.81 39.67 18.53
CA TYR A 588 -5.81 38.59 18.37
C TYR A 588 -7.14 38.91 19.07
N LYS A 589 -8.20 38.20 18.69
CA LYS A 589 -9.51 38.20 19.34
C LYS A 589 -9.82 36.81 19.88
N ASP A 590 -10.50 36.74 21.02
CA ASP A 590 -11.09 35.48 21.50
C ASP A 590 -12.44 35.25 20.79
N VAL A 591 -12.58 34.09 20.14
CA VAL A 591 -13.79 33.72 19.39
C VAL A 591 -14.18 32.30 19.76
N TYR A 592 -15.47 32.05 20.01
CA TYR A 592 -15.99 30.76 20.41
C TYR A 592 -16.61 30.04 19.20
N HIS A 593 -15.89 29.10 18.61
CA HIS A 593 -16.33 28.37 17.43
C HIS A 593 -17.18 27.14 17.79
N CYS A 594 -18.37 27.04 17.20
CA CYS A 594 -19.23 25.87 17.28
C CYS A 594 -19.54 25.33 15.88
N LYS A 595 -19.45 24.01 15.70
CA LYS A 595 -19.76 23.32 14.44
C LYS A 595 -20.91 22.34 14.64
N ILE A 596 -21.91 22.44 13.78
CA ILE A 596 -23.12 21.61 13.75
C ILE A 596 -23.10 20.83 12.43
N ASP A 597 -22.99 19.51 12.51
CA ASP A 597 -22.87 18.62 11.35
C ASP A 597 -24.21 17.99 10.93
N ALA A 598 -24.36 17.79 9.61
CA ALA A 598 -25.62 17.36 8.98
C ALA A 598 -26.13 15.97 9.40
N THR A 599 -25.27 15.10 9.95
CA THR A 599 -25.62 13.74 10.36
C THR A 599 -26.74 13.72 11.41
N ARG A 600 -26.77 14.72 12.31
CA ARG A 600 -27.84 14.85 13.32
C ARG A 600 -29.21 15.06 12.66
N THR A 601 -29.26 15.80 11.55
CA THR A 601 -30.50 16.07 10.79
C THR A 601 -31.07 14.83 10.10
N GLU A 602 -30.23 13.92 9.59
CA GLU A 602 -30.71 12.69 8.94
C GLU A 602 -31.09 11.62 9.97
N ASN A 603 -30.31 11.47 11.05
CA ASN A 603 -30.55 10.47 12.09
C ASN A 603 -31.90 10.64 12.81
N ILE A 604 -32.39 11.88 12.96
CA ILE A 604 -33.74 12.19 13.48
C ILE A 604 -34.85 11.49 12.67
N PHE A 605 -34.66 11.28 11.37
CA PHE A 605 -35.67 10.65 10.50
C PHE A 605 -35.55 9.13 10.40
N TYR A 606 -34.40 8.55 10.77
CA TYR A 606 -34.15 7.11 10.73
C TYR A 606 -34.09 6.44 12.12
N GLY A 607 -34.23 7.20 13.22
CA GLY A 607 -34.43 6.67 14.57
C GLY A 607 -33.15 6.45 15.40
N HIS A 608 -31.99 6.90 14.92
CA HIS A 608 -30.72 6.84 15.68
C HIS A 608 -30.54 8.10 16.55
N ASP A 609 -31.30 8.16 17.64
CA ASP A 609 -31.43 9.34 18.51
C ASP A 609 -30.31 9.45 19.56
N GLU A 610 -29.08 9.75 19.12
CA GLU A 610 -28.03 10.25 20.03
C GLU A 610 -28.36 11.69 20.47
N LYS A 611 -29.14 11.81 21.55
CA LYS A 611 -29.40 13.09 22.21
C LYS A 611 -28.15 13.66 22.89
N LYS A 612 -27.39 14.44 22.11
CA LYS A 612 -26.33 15.31 22.59
C LYS A 612 -26.92 16.62 23.12
N ASP A 613 -26.90 16.82 24.44
CA ASP A 613 -27.51 17.98 25.11
C ASP A 613 -26.92 19.34 24.68
N PHE A 614 -25.59 19.37 24.44
CA PHE A 614 -24.87 20.57 24.01
C PHE A 614 -23.88 20.23 22.91
N GLU A 615 -23.79 21.10 21.90
CA GLU A 615 -22.80 21.01 20.84
C GLU A 615 -21.39 21.37 21.32
N GLU A 616 -20.38 20.97 20.56
CA GLU A 616 -18.99 21.28 20.91
C GLU A 616 -18.70 22.75 20.60
N VAL A 617 -18.27 23.49 21.63
CA VAL A 617 -17.80 24.87 21.51
C VAL A 617 -16.31 24.88 21.83
N TRP A 618 -15.50 25.41 20.93
CA TRP A 618 -14.07 25.62 21.13
C TRP A 618 -13.81 27.10 21.39
N HIS A 619 -13.03 27.40 22.43
CA HIS A 619 -12.42 28.71 22.59
C HIS A 619 -11.21 28.77 21.65
N SER A 620 -11.26 29.67 20.68
CA SER A 620 -10.24 29.88 19.65
C SER A 620 -9.66 31.29 19.75
N VAL A 621 -8.47 31.49 19.19
CA VAL A 621 -7.92 32.84 18.92
C VAL A 621 -7.92 33.11 17.43
N GLU A 622 -8.51 34.24 17.03
CA GLU A 622 -8.61 34.74 15.66
C GLU A 622 -7.60 35.88 15.45
N PHE A 623 -6.81 35.82 14.38
CA PHE A 623 -5.74 36.78 14.06
C PHE A 623 -5.48 36.88 12.55
N GLU A 624 -4.81 37.94 12.12
CA GLU A 624 -4.58 38.25 10.70
C GLU A 624 -3.12 37.98 10.28
N ASN A 625 -2.91 37.50 9.05
CA ASN A 625 -1.58 37.45 8.45
C ASN A 625 -1.10 38.85 8.01
N ILE A 626 -0.59 39.60 8.98
CA ILE A 626 0.07 40.91 8.80
C ILE A 626 1.49 40.82 8.21
N SER A 627 1.97 39.62 7.87
CA SER A 627 3.34 39.41 7.38
C SER A 627 3.47 39.62 5.87
N ASN A 628 4.70 39.65 5.36
CA ASN A 628 4.97 39.85 3.92
C ASN A 628 4.98 38.56 3.09
N PHE A 629 4.59 37.42 3.68
CA PHE A 629 4.55 36.12 3.02
C PHE A 629 3.29 35.36 3.41
N VAL A 630 2.90 34.40 2.57
CA VAL A 630 1.79 33.49 2.85
C VAL A 630 2.21 32.46 3.89
N TRP A 631 1.28 32.05 4.77
CA TRP A 631 1.49 30.95 5.71
C TRP A 631 0.98 29.64 5.12
N THR A 632 1.76 28.57 5.25
CA THR A 632 1.36 27.23 4.81
C THR A 632 0.52 26.52 5.86
N THR A 633 -0.31 25.55 5.45
CA THR A 633 -0.95 24.64 6.40
C THR A 633 0.11 23.81 7.14
N ALA A 634 0.12 23.83 8.48
CA ALA A 634 1.06 23.04 9.30
C ALA A 634 0.59 22.87 10.76
N PRO A 635 1.18 21.95 11.55
CA PRO A 635 0.94 21.87 12.99
C PRO A 635 1.37 23.14 13.73
N ILE A 636 0.60 23.51 14.75
CA ILE A 636 0.91 24.62 15.64
C ILE A 636 0.89 24.16 17.10
N VAL A 637 1.93 24.52 17.85
CA VAL A 637 1.99 24.39 19.30
C VAL A 637 1.53 25.70 19.93
N ILE A 638 0.73 25.63 20.99
CA ILE A 638 0.14 26.80 21.64
C ILE A 638 0.57 26.83 23.11
N THR A 639 1.22 27.91 23.52
CA THR A 639 1.69 28.18 24.88
C THR A 639 1.26 29.55 25.37
N LYS A 640 1.52 29.87 26.64
CA LYS A 640 1.19 31.14 27.28
C LYS A 640 2.31 31.62 28.21
N GLY A 641 2.48 32.94 28.28
CA GLY A 641 3.48 33.61 29.10
C GLY A 641 4.79 33.87 28.34
N GLN A 642 5.54 34.90 28.75
CA GLN A 642 6.68 35.46 28.00
C GLN A 642 7.85 34.48 27.75
N LEU A 643 7.91 33.35 28.47
CA LEU A 643 8.92 32.30 28.34
C LEU A 643 8.27 30.91 28.11
N GLU A 644 7.14 30.87 27.41
CA GLU A 644 6.43 29.64 27.00
C GLU A 644 6.01 28.70 28.15
N GLN A 645 5.94 29.24 29.37
CA GLN A 645 5.91 28.50 30.63
C GLN A 645 4.68 27.60 30.82
N GLN A 646 3.57 27.93 30.15
CA GLN A 646 2.32 27.16 30.21
C GLN A 646 1.96 26.64 28.83
N PHE A 647 2.03 25.31 28.64
CA PHE A 647 1.42 24.66 27.48
C PHE A 647 -0.12 24.78 27.56
N ILE A 648 -0.75 25.09 26.43
CA ILE A 648 -2.21 25.22 26.29
C ILE A 648 -2.77 24.08 25.44
N GLY A 649 -2.18 23.85 24.26
CA GLY A 649 -2.70 22.86 23.31
C GLY A 649 -1.89 22.76 22.01
N GLN A 650 -2.46 22.04 21.04
CA GLN A 650 -1.96 21.92 19.68
C GLN A 650 -3.15 21.93 18.70
N ASP A 651 -2.93 22.47 17.50
CA ASP A 651 -3.92 22.49 16.41
C ASP A 651 -3.20 22.44 15.05
N LYS A 652 -3.92 22.67 13.95
CA LYS A 652 -3.40 22.87 12.59
C LYS A 652 -3.69 24.29 12.14
N LEU A 653 -2.67 25.12 11.99
CA LEU A 653 -2.81 26.39 11.28
C LEU A 653 -3.16 26.11 9.82
N THR A 654 -4.15 26.80 9.27
CA THR A 654 -4.55 26.68 7.87
C THR A 654 -3.74 27.62 6.97
N TYR A 655 -3.67 27.29 5.67
CA TYR A 655 -3.12 28.17 4.66
C TYR A 655 -3.76 29.56 4.72
N THR A 656 -2.94 30.60 4.93
CA THR A 656 -3.42 31.97 5.20
C THR A 656 -2.66 32.97 4.32
N LEU A 657 -3.35 33.55 3.35
CA LEU A 657 -2.83 34.62 2.49
C LEU A 657 -2.52 35.90 3.30
N LYS A 658 -1.65 36.76 2.78
CA LYS A 658 -1.39 38.09 3.37
C LYS A 658 -2.69 38.88 3.50
N GLY A 659 -2.90 39.56 4.64
CA GLY A 659 -4.12 40.30 4.95
C GLY A 659 -5.37 39.43 5.19
N SER A 660 -5.23 38.10 5.21
CA SER A 660 -6.35 37.21 5.53
C SER A 660 -6.36 36.81 7.01
N THR A 661 -7.57 36.70 7.55
CA THR A 661 -7.82 36.26 8.93
C THR A 661 -7.85 34.73 9.02
N THR A 662 -7.28 34.18 10.08
CA THR A 662 -7.29 32.75 10.42
C THR A 662 -7.51 32.57 11.92
N PHE A 663 -7.74 31.34 12.38
CA PHE A 663 -7.89 31.03 13.80
C PHE A 663 -7.30 29.67 14.16
N VAL A 664 -6.99 29.49 15.45
CA VAL A 664 -6.61 28.18 16.02
C VAL A 664 -7.30 27.98 17.37
N ASN A 665 -7.59 26.74 17.71
CA ASN A 665 -8.34 26.36 18.91
C ASN A 665 -7.42 26.20 20.13
N LEU A 666 -7.80 26.81 21.25
CA LEU A 666 -7.09 26.68 22.53
C LEU A 666 -7.57 25.45 23.31
N THR A 667 -8.89 25.36 23.52
CA THR A 667 -9.53 24.35 24.37
C THR A 667 -11.04 24.30 24.14
N LYS A 668 -11.72 23.27 24.65
CA LYS A 668 -13.20 23.20 24.65
C LYS A 668 -13.77 24.10 25.75
N ALA A 669 -14.70 24.98 25.37
CA ALA A 669 -15.40 25.84 26.31
C ALA A 669 -16.49 25.04 27.05
N LEU A 670 -16.55 25.23 28.37
CA LEU A 670 -17.58 24.62 29.24
C LEU A 670 -18.57 25.65 29.79
N ASP A 671 -18.19 26.93 29.71
CA ASP A 671 -18.88 28.15 30.16
C ASP A 671 -19.52 28.94 29.01
N VAL A 672 -19.26 28.57 27.76
CA VAL A 672 -20.07 28.92 26.59
C VAL A 672 -20.67 27.64 26.03
N ARG A 673 -21.99 27.59 25.88
CA ARG A 673 -22.73 26.40 25.42
C ARG A 673 -23.60 26.74 24.23
N VAL A 674 -23.64 25.85 23.25
CA VAL A 674 -24.60 25.87 22.15
C VAL A 674 -25.47 24.62 22.25
N GLN A 675 -26.77 24.76 22.01
CA GLN A 675 -27.72 23.64 21.95
C GLN A 675 -28.58 23.79 20.70
N LEU A 676 -28.74 22.70 19.94
CA LEU A 676 -29.68 22.61 18.84
C LEU A 676 -30.94 21.84 19.28
N ASP A 677 -32.10 22.38 18.94
CA ASP A 677 -33.42 21.75 19.03
C ASP A 677 -34.10 21.88 17.65
N GLU A 678 -34.59 20.78 17.08
CA GLU A 678 -35.31 20.76 15.80
C GLU A 678 -36.59 19.94 15.93
N LYS A 679 -37.69 20.48 15.42
CA LYS A 679 -39.00 19.81 15.47
C LYS A 679 -39.73 19.89 14.13
N VAL A 680 -40.25 18.75 13.67
CA VAL A 680 -41.23 18.71 12.58
C VAL A 680 -42.53 19.35 13.05
N THR A 681 -42.97 20.41 12.36
CA THR A 681 -44.14 21.23 12.74
C THR A 681 -45.32 21.06 11.80
N VAL A 682 -45.07 20.85 10.50
CA VAL A 682 -46.10 20.60 9.50
C VAL A 682 -45.64 19.53 8.52
N THR A 683 -46.38 18.42 8.43
CA THR A 683 -46.15 17.35 7.46
C THR A 683 -47.13 17.52 6.29
N ASN A 684 -46.63 17.91 5.12
CA ASN A 684 -47.47 18.08 3.92
C ASN A 684 -47.83 16.70 3.34
N SER A 685 -49.11 16.39 3.15
CA SER A 685 -49.55 15.09 2.63
C SER A 685 -49.31 14.89 1.12
N LYS A 686 -48.89 15.93 0.39
CA LYS A 686 -48.54 15.82 -1.03
C LYS A 686 -47.18 15.13 -1.21
N GLN A 687 -47.21 13.87 -1.64
CA GLN A 687 -46.04 13.14 -2.07
C GLN A 687 -45.63 13.52 -3.50
N PHE A 688 -44.33 13.42 -3.80
CA PHE A 688 -43.79 13.50 -5.17
C PHE A 688 -42.78 12.38 -5.40
N THR A 689 -42.42 12.11 -6.66
CA THR A 689 -41.49 11.03 -7.03
C THR A 689 -40.25 11.61 -7.70
N LEU A 690 -39.07 11.23 -7.22
CA LEU A 690 -37.77 11.55 -7.82
C LEU A 690 -36.95 10.25 -7.92
N PHE A 691 -36.41 9.94 -9.10
CA PHE A 691 -35.65 8.69 -9.37
C PHE A 691 -36.30 7.39 -8.85
N ARG A 692 -37.63 7.25 -9.02
CA ARG A 692 -38.46 6.12 -8.53
C ARG A 692 -38.56 5.99 -7.00
N VAL A 693 -38.10 6.99 -6.24
CA VAL A 693 -38.28 7.09 -4.79
C VAL A 693 -39.39 8.10 -4.50
N HIS A 694 -40.27 7.78 -3.56
CA HIS A 694 -41.31 8.68 -3.09
C HIS A 694 -40.80 9.57 -1.97
N TYR A 695 -41.18 10.83 -2.00
CA TYR A 695 -40.79 11.85 -1.04
C TYR A 695 -42.00 12.62 -0.54
N GLN A 696 -41.94 13.04 0.72
CA GLN A 696 -42.92 13.86 1.39
C GLN A 696 -42.22 15.08 2.02
N THR A 697 -42.80 16.27 1.88
CA THR A 697 -42.19 17.50 2.41
C THR A 697 -42.67 17.78 3.84
N ASP A 698 -41.74 17.71 4.79
CA ASP A 698 -41.91 18.17 6.17
C ASP A 698 -41.39 19.62 6.31
N GLN A 699 -42.10 20.45 7.07
CA GLN A 699 -41.55 21.69 7.63
C GLN A 699 -40.90 21.38 8.97
N ILE A 700 -39.68 21.88 9.15
CA ILE A 700 -38.91 21.77 10.39
C ILE A 700 -38.63 23.17 10.91
N ASP A 701 -39.07 23.42 12.13
CA ASP A 701 -38.74 24.61 12.89
C ASP A 701 -37.52 24.26 13.76
N GLY A 702 -36.41 24.95 13.51
CA GLY A 702 -35.13 24.76 14.21
C GLY A 702 -34.80 25.93 15.12
N LYS A 703 -34.11 25.62 16.22
CA LYS A 703 -33.77 26.56 17.29
C LYS A 703 -32.36 26.25 17.80
N ILE A 704 -31.47 27.22 17.69
CA ILE A 704 -30.14 27.21 18.30
C ILE A 704 -30.16 28.15 19.50
N LEU A 705 -29.91 27.60 20.69
CA LEU A 705 -29.66 28.36 21.92
C LEU A 705 -28.17 28.57 22.11
N VAL A 706 -27.76 29.81 22.35
CA VAL A 706 -26.36 30.21 22.56
C VAL A 706 -26.26 30.86 23.94
N MET A 707 -25.61 30.17 24.88
CA MET A 707 -25.58 30.51 26.31
C MET A 707 -24.17 30.92 26.72
N ASN A 708 -24.01 32.14 27.23
CA ASN A 708 -22.77 32.64 27.81
C ASN A 708 -22.90 32.70 29.33
N TYR A 709 -22.19 31.83 30.05
CA TYR A 709 -22.14 31.84 31.52
C TYR A 709 -20.99 32.69 32.09
N LYS A 710 -20.13 33.26 31.24
CA LYS A 710 -18.99 34.11 31.65
C LYS A 710 -19.46 35.46 32.21
N SER A 711 -18.52 36.14 32.87
CA SER A 711 -18.66 37.53 33.33
C SER A 711 -18.36 38.60 32.26
N GLU A 712 -17.95 38.18 31.07
CA GLU A 712 -17.57 39.05 29.93
C GLU A 712 -18.46 38.78 28.70
N GLU A 713 -18.52 39.72 27.75
CA GLU A 713 -19.19 39.52 26.47
C GLU A 713 -18.32 38.63 25.57
N VAL A 714 -18.92 37.68 24.85
CA VAL A 714 -18.20 36.76 23.95
C VAL A 714 -18.74 36.84 22.52
N VAL A 715 -17.84 36.69 21.54
CA VAL A 715 -18.20 36.45 20.14
C VAL A 715 -18.31 34.95 19.93
N VAL A 716 -19.47 34.47 19.46
CA VAL A 716 -19.69 33.07 19.10
C VAL A 716 -19.91 32.96 17.60
N VAL A 717 -19.11 32.11 16.95
CA VAL A 717 -19.21 31.79 15.52
C VAL A 717 -19.79 30.38 15.39
N ILE A 718 -20.92 30.26 14.71
CA ILE A 718 -21.69 29.02 14.60
C ILE A 718 -21.76 28.64 13.12
N THR A 719 -21.06 27.56 12.74
CA THR A 719 -21.16 26.97 11.41
C THR A 719 -22.07 25.75 11.45
N ALA A 720 -23.16 25.77 10.68
CA ALA A 720 -24.08 24.63 10.56
C ALA A 720 -24.14 24.12 9.11
N THR A 721 -24.04 22.80 8.93
CA THR A 721 -24.44 22.16 7.67
C THR A 721 -25.86 21.64 7.81
N LEU A 722 -26.83 22.28 7.15
CA LEU A 722 -28.24 21.88 7.17
C LEU A 722 -28.68 21.34 5.80
N MET A 723 -29.64 20.42 5.83
CA MET A 723 -30.24 19.81 4.64
C MET A 723 -31.68 20.31 4.43
N GLY A 724 -32.11 20.39 3.18
CA GLY A 724 -33.43 20.90 2.80
C GLY A 724 -33.40 22.41 2.54
N LYS A 725 -34.47 22.93 1.94
CA LYS A 725 -34.56 24.33 1.54
C LYS A 725 -34.82 25.22 2.75
N MET A 726 -33.93 26.18 3.03
CA MET A 726 -34.14 27.18 4.07
C MET A 726 -35.27 28.16 3.66
N ASN A 727 -36.20 28.44 4.59
CA ASN A 727 -37.37 29.28 4.36
C ASN A 727 -37.28 30.64 5.08
N ASN A 728 -36.76 30.67 6.32
CA ASN A 728 -36.68 31.88 7.14
C ASN A 728 -35.62 31.76 8.26
N TYR A 729 -35.16 32.90 8.77
CA TYR A 729 -34.23 33.06 9.88
C TYR A 729 -34.69 34.19 10.83
N SER A 730 -34.58 34.03 12.16
CA SER A 730 -34.81 35.15 13.10
C SER A 730 -33.63 36.09 13.22
N ILE A 731 -32.42 35.61 12.89
CA ILE A 731 -31.18 36.38 12.81
C ILE A 731 -30.52 35.99 11.49
N ALA A 732 -30.32 36.97 10.61
CA ALA A 732 -29.71 36.73 9.30
C ALA A 732 -28.29 36.16 9.46
N PRO A 733 -27.93 35.09 8.74
CA PRO A 733 -26.58 34.53 8.78
C PRO A 733 -25.57 35.48 8.12
N LYS A 734 -24.33 35.45 8.60
CA LYS A 734 -23.17 36.14 7.99
C LYS A 734 -22.80 35.51 6.64
N LYS A 735 -23.14 34.23 6.44
CA LYS A 735 -23.00 33.48 5.17
C LYS A 735 -24.03 32.36 5.10
N ASP A 736 -24.65 32.17 3.94
CA ASP A 736 -25.47 30.99 3.61
C ASP A 736 -25.04 30.52 2.23
N ALA A 737 -24.31 29.40 2.16
CA ALA A 737 -23.75 28.86 0.93
C ALA A 737 -24.53 27.61 0.49
N VAL A 738 -25.41 27.79 -0.49
CA VAL A 738 -26.23 26.71 -1.07
C VAL A 738 -25.38 25.86 -2.02
N LYS A 739 -25.15 24.60 -1.64
CA LYS A 739 -24.59 23.56 -2.50
C LYS A 739 -25.74 22.82 -3.17
N ALA A 740 -26.14 23.33 -4.32
CA ALA A 740 -27.11 22.69 -5.19
C ALA A 740 -26.44 21.60 -6.03
N ASP A 741 -26.81 20.35 -5.75
CA ASP A 741 -26.60 19.24 -6.68
C ASP A 741 -27.95 18.94 -7.35
N ASN A 742 -27.99 18.85 -8.68
CA ASN A 742 -29.26 18.79 -9.42
C ASN A 742 -30.02 17.46 -9.24
N ASN A 743 -29.38 16.47 -8.61
CA ASN A 743 -29.93 15.12 -8.43
C ASN A 743 -30.36 14.79 -6.99
N VAL A 744 -30.23 15.70 -6.02
CA VAL A 744 -30.61 15.44 -4.61
C VAL A 744 -31.98 16.00 -4.26
N ALA A 745 -32.76 15.23 -3.47
CA ALA A 745 -34.08 15.67 -2.99
C ALA A 745 -34.01 16.81 -1.96
N ASN A 746 -32.85 17.03 -1.32
CA ASN A 746 -32.62 18.06 -0.32
C ASN A 746 -31.36 18.84 -0.66
N GLN A 747 -31.48 20.17 -0.81
CA GLN A 747 -30.33 21.06 -0.99
C GLN A 747 -29.48 21.07 0.29
N ARG A 748 -28.15 21.21 0.15
CA ARG A 748 -27.24 21.40 1.28
C ARG A 748 -26.96 22.88 1.47
N HIS A 749 -27.12 23.39 2.69
CA HIS A 749 -26.76 24.74 3.09
C HIS A 749 -25.58 24.68 4.07
N ASP A 750 -24.45 25.31 3.72
CA ASP A 750 -23.36 25.59 4.67
C ASP A 750 -23.55 27.02 5.20
N ILE A 751 -24.07 27.14 6.43
CA ILE A 751 -24.53 28.40 7.02
C ILE A 751 -23.58 28.83 8.14
N GLN A 752 -23.33 30.14 8.27
CA GLN A 752 -22.53 30.72 9.35
C GLN A 752 -23.25 31.89 10.01
N TRP A 753 -23.36 31.86 11.34
CA TRP A 753 -23.71 33.02 12.17
C TRP A 753 -22.50 33.49 12.97
N GLU A 754 -22.48 34.77 13.29
CA GLU A 754 -21.51 35.41 14.18
C GLU A 754 -22.30 36.34 15.10
N VAL A 755 -22.24 36.10 16.42
CA VAL A 755 -23.13 36.74 17.39
C VAL A 755 -22.39 37.12 18.66
N ASN A 756 -22.65 38.33 19.16
CA ASN A 756 -22.12 38.79 20.45
C ASN A 756 -23.11 38.44 21.56
N ILE A 757 -22.66 37.71 22.58
CA ILE A 757 -23.47 37.28 23.71
C ILE A 757 -22.99 37.96 24.98
N LYS A 758 -23.81 38.83 25.55
CA LYS A 758 -23.53 39.56 26.80
C LYS A 758 -23.31 38.62 28.00
N PRO A 759 -22.62 39.07 29.07
CA PRO A 759 -22.40 38.28 30.27
C PRO A 759 -23.69 37.68 30.81
N LYS A 760 -23.68 36.38 31.13
CA LYS A 760 -24.81 35.66 31.74
C LYS A 760 -26.13 35.73 30.94
N GLN A 761 -26.06 35.82 29.61
CA GLN A 761 -27.23 35.86 28.72
C GLN A 761 -27.31 34.64 27.79
N THR A 762 -28.53 34.41 27.28
CA THR A 762 -28.84 33.41 26.27
C THR A 762 -29.44 34.10 25.04
N LEU A 763 -28.88 33.84 23.86
CA LEU A 763 -29.45 34.22 22.57
C LEU A 763 -30.19 33.03 21.94
N GLU A 764 -31.24 33.33 21.17
CA GLU A 764 -32.06 32.33 20.48
C GLU A 764 -32.08 32.64 18.98
N ILE A 765 -31.43 31.79 18.17
CA ILE A 765 -31.49 31.82 16.70
C ILE A 765 -32.52 30.80 16.27
N LYS A 766 -33.61 31.24 15.63
CA LYS A 766 -34.61 30.37 15.03
C LYS A 766 -34.43 30.33 13.52
N TYR A 767 -34.75 29.20 12.92
CA TYR A 767 -34.90 29.07 11.47
C TYR A 767 -36.07 28.13 11.13
N VAL A 768 -36.54 28.22 9.90
CA VAL A 768 -37.55 27.31 9.36
C VAL A 768 -37.02 26.76 8.04
N ARG A 769 -37.12 25.44 7.82
CA ARG A 769 -36.67 24.77 6.58
C ARG A 769 -37.66 23.71 6.10
N SER A 770 -37.69 23.50 4.79
CA SER A 770 -38.47 22.46 4.11
C SER A 770 -37.58 21.26 3.81
N PHE A 771 -37.90 20.09 4.34
CA PHE A 771 -37.11 18.86 4.15
C PHE A 771 -37.96 17.78 3.48
N ASN A 772 -37.41 17.18 2.42
CA ASN A 772 -38.06 16.11 1.68
C ASN A 772 -37.63 14.76 2.26
N LYS A 773 -38.46 14.22 3.14
CA LYS A 773 -38.30 12.91 3.74
C LYS A 773 -38.67 11.82 2.73
N ARG A 774 -37.93 10.70 2.71
CA ARG A 774 -38.31 9.50 1.95
C ARG A 774 -39.48 8.79 2.63
N VAL A 775 -40.42 8.28 1.82
CA VAL A 775 -41.59 7.49 2.23
C VAL A 775 -41.77 6.23 1.37
#